data_AF-A0AB38E9B5-F1
#
_entry.id   AF-A0AB38E9B5-F1
#
_cell.length_a   1.000
_cell.length_b   1.000
_cell.length_c   1.000
_cell.angle_alpha   90.00
_cell.angle_beta   90.00
_cell.angle_gamma   90.00
#
_symmetry.space_group_name_H-M   'P 1'
#
loop_
_entity.id
_entity.type
_entity.pdbx_description
1 polymer ?
#
loop_
_entity_poly.entity_id
_entity_poly.type
_entity_poly.pdbx_seq_one_letter_code
_entity_poly.pdbx_strand_id
1 'polypeptide(L)'
;MSALNRYTAMPARQRGAIGLIAALTLGLALLCALVVVDSGRLYLEKRSLQRVADIAALEAAGRRGACSGAASAPDFANQSAIRNGFTPNTDGRTLVTRCGTLTVGALSQRVFVADSTQALAIQVVASHPVPRSIAAGIGAAFDKSPSPANVTLSATAVAASAAPLVALTIRSATMTVDSTRAAILNPVIGSLLGGSLNLSVANWQGLASTDLSLLSYLNRLKTDLNLTAVGYSDVLNTSVSVSQLIQSAINVLDPGATLTGTATIAGLQALKLAAGATTVVLGDLLSIQGSSDIAALNTNLRLLDLVQGLAQLANDKTGISTAAQINVGTLAQVTTRIQVVEPPQLSAIGDPSKIDPLNPKTGANRIYVRTAQMRALVSINLPVLGTITSLANTAGSVVGSLTPTLNSALSLNIAGLVTSATCAVGLNSCMVTDFKFLTSGTSGPRIDLSLALASADTYVTGFTCTSNTNKTLSVKTDAALLSAKVGLINDGFPASTDPTAITTTPLPVLDIGTQTCQKILGLLGNCTARTPFGGGGIGLTFDTVSQSPLGSSTVVSTIFSSPNLPEINSAPYFLTGVANTKPSTLLNGTVSGVKVNVYKPATSNVLGNVITGTAVTLNSLTVALDAIVDNTLTNLLTTVVDPLFESLGLNLGATDVGANLSCNIGQAKLII
;
A
#
# COMPACT_ATOMS: atom_id res chain seq x y z
N MET A 1 -117.32 60.03 29.89
CA MET A 1 -117.19 58.55 29.96
C MET A 1 -116.06 58.12 29.03
N SER A 2 -114.93 57.68 29.58
CA SER A 2 -114.11 56.58 29.04
C SER A 2 -112.94 56.33 30.00
N ALA A 3 -112.69 55.06 30.35
CA ALA A 3 -111.67 54.62 31.30
C ALA A 3 -110.45 54.10 30.56
N LEU A 4 -109.24 54.43 31.01
CA LEU A 4 -108.00 53.78 30.54
C LEU A 4 -107.17 53.28 31.73
N ASN A 5 -107.21 51.96 31.86
CA ASN A 5 -106.39 51.09 32.70
C ASN A 5 -104.89 51.42 32.60
N ARG A 6 -104.25 51.63 33.76
CA ARG A 6 -102.82 51.35 33.92
C ARG A 6 -102.67 50.03 34.65
N TYR A 7 -102.30 48.99 33.89
CA TYR A 7 -101.86 47.71 34.44
C TYR A 7 -100.45 47.85 35.02
N THR A 8 -100.32 47.57 36.30
CA THR A 8 -99.04 47.29 36.96
C THR A 8 -98.62 45.86 36.61
N ALA A 9 -97.51 45.72 35.88
CA ALA A 9 -96.92 44.41 35.60
C ALA A 9 -96.11 43.95 36.83
N MET A 10 -96.45 42.77 37.37
CA MET A 10 -95.67 42.08 38.41
C MET A 10 -94.39 41.47 37.82
N PRO A 11 -93.29 41.36 38.61
CA PRO A 11 -92.06 40.72 38.17
C PRO A 11 -92.23 39.20 38.09
N ALA A 12 -91.98 38.62 36.92
CA ALA A 12 -91.95 37.18 36.71
C ALA A 12 -90.64 36.58 37.24
N ARG A 13 -90.73 35.63 38.17
CA ARG A 13 -89.62 34.79 38.65
C ARG A 13 -89.21 33.80 37.55
N GLN A 14 -87.95 33.82 37.14
CA GLN A 14 -87.25 32.74 36.41
C GLN A 14 -85.84 32.61 37.02
N ARG A 15 -85.14 31.46 37.15
CA ARG A 15 -85.40 30.01 37.05
C ARG A 15 -84.17 29.33 37.70
N GLY A 16 -84.36 28.34 38.58
CA GLY A 16 -83.27 27.60 39.25
C GLY A 16 -82.45 26.63 38.37
N ALA A 17 -82.73 26.52 37.06
CA ALA A 17 -82.07 25.59 36.16
C ALA A 17 -80.65 26.01 35.74
N ILE A 18 -80.34 27.32 35.74
CA ILE A 18 -79.01 27.83 35.37
C ILE A 18 -77.96 27.41 36.40
N GLY A 19 -78.32 27.35 37.70
CA GLY A 19 -77.42 26.89 38.75
C GLY A 19 -77.02 25.41 38.62
N LEU A 20 -77.97 24.55 38.21
CA LEU A 20 -77.70 23.12 37.98
C LEU A 20 -76.82 22.88 36.75
N ILE A 21 -77.09 23.59 35.64
CA ILE A 21 -76.26 23.50 34.43
C ILE A 21 -74.86 24.06 34.71
N ALA A 22 -74.74 25.19 35.41
CA ALA A 22 -73.46 25.76 35.81
C ALA A 22 -72.65 24.80 36.68
N ALA A 23 -73.28 24.17 37.69
CA ALA A 23 -72.62 23.18 38.54
C ALA A 23 -72.15 21.94 37.75
N LEU A 24 -72.95 21.46 36.80
CA LEU A 24 -72.56 20.35 35.91
C LEU A 24 -71.37 20.72 35.01
N THR A 25 -71.40 21.91 34.39
CA THR A 25 -70.29 22.36 33.52
C THR A 25 -69.00 22.60 34.31
N LEU A 26 -69.10 23.14 35.53
CA LEU A 26 -67.95 23.32 36.41
C LEU A 26 -67.40 21.98 36.91
N GLY A 27 -68.28 21.03 37.24
CA GLY A 27 -67.89 19.66 37.59
C GLY A 27 -67.17 18.95 36.44
N LEU A 28 -67.68 19.08 35.21
CA LEU A 28 -67.02 18.55 34.02
C LEU A 28 -65.67 19.22 33.76
N ALA A 29 -65.59 20.55 33.90
CA ALA A 29 -64.34 21.29 33.74
C ALA A 29 -63.28 20.84 34.76
N LEU A 30 -63.67 20.60 36.02
CA LEU A 30 -62.77 20.08 37.06
C LEU A 30 -62.30 18.65 36.75
N LEU A 31 -63.18 17.78 36.24
CA LEU A 31 -62.80 16.43 35.82
C LEU A 31 -61.79 16.45 34.66
N CYS A 32 -62.03 17.29 33.65
CA CYS A 32 -61.10 17.46 32.54
C CYS A 32 -59.74 18.02 33.02
N ALA A 33 -59.75 19.02 33.91
CA ALA A 33 -58.52 19.57 34.50
C ALA A 33 -57.73 18.51 35.28
N LEU A 34 -58.42 17.67 36.06
CA LEU A 34 -57.81 16.58 36.79
C LEU A 34 -57.13 15.58 35.84
N VAL A 35 -57.81 15.16 34.77
CA VAL A 35 -57.23 14.25 33.76
C VAL A 35 -55.99 14.86 33.09
N VAL A 36 -56.02 16.16 32.76
CA VAL A 36 -54.88 16.85 32.12
C VAL A 36 -53.68 16.95 33.07
N VAL A 37 -53.89 17.33 34.33
CA VAL A 37 -52.79 17.42 35.31
C VAL A 37 -52.16 16.05 35.57
N ASP A 38 -52.99 15.02 35.67
CA ASP A 38 -52.58 13.66 36.01
C ASP A 38 -51.85 12.97 34.86
N SER A 39 -52.38 13.09 33.63
CA SER A 39 -51.68 12.66 32.41
C SER A 39 -50.38 13.43 32.19
N GLY A 40 -50.37 14.75 32.47
CA GLY A 40 -49.17 15.58 32.42
C GLY A 40 -48.08 15.10 33.38
N ARG A 41 -48.43 14.76 34.62
CA ARG A 41 -47.50 14.21 35.61
C ARG A 41 -46.88 12.89 35.14
N LEU A 42 -47.69 11.93 34.70
CA LEU A 42 -47.20 10.63 34.23
C LEU A 42 -46.36 10.75 32.96
N TYR A 43 -46.72 11.66 32.06
CA TYR A 43 -45.95 11.94 30.85
C TYR A 43 -44.58 12.54 31.16
N LEU A 44 -44.51 13.51 32.09
CA LEU A 44 -43.24 14.09 32.53
C LEU A 44 -42.35 13.04 33.20
N GLU A 45 -42.92 12.15 34.01
CA GLU A 45 -42.18 11.06 34.62
C GLU A 45 -41.62 10.08 33.58
N LYS A 46 -42.44 9.69 32.60
CA LYS A 46 -42.00 8.84 31.49
C LYS A 46 -40.89 9.49 30.67
N ARG A 47 -40.99 10.80 30.40
CA ARG A 47 -39.94 11.55 29.68
C ARG A 47 -38.65 11.66 30.49
N SER A 48 -38.75 11.78 31.81
CA SER A 48 -37.59 11.74 32.72
C SER A 48 -36.89 10.38 32.67
N LEU A 49 -37.65 9.28 32.76
CA LEU A 49 -37.11 7.93 32.64
C LEU A 49 -36.46 7.67 31.28
N GLN A 50 -37.07 8.14 30.18
CA GLN A 50 -36.48 8.01 28.85
C GLN A 50 -35.15 8.76 28.75
N ARG A 51 -35.07 9.99 29.26
CA ARG A 51 -33.82 10.75 29.30
C ARG A 51 -32.72 10.01 30.06
N VAL A 52 -33.04 9.40 31.20
CA VAL A 52 -32.07 8.62 31.99
C VAL A 52 -31.63 7.37 31.23
N ALA A 53 -32.57 6.62 30.63
CA ALA A 53 -32.26 5.43 29.84
C ALA A 53 -31.37 5.77 28.64
N ASP A 54 -31.69 6.83 27.90
CA ASP A 54 -30.95 7.28 26.71
C ASP A 54 -29.50 7.64 27.05
N ILE A 55 -29.30 8.48 28.08
CA ILE A 55 -27.95 8.93 28.48
C ILE A 55 -27.14 7.75 29.06
N ALA A 56 -27.76 6.89 29.88
CA ALA A 56 -27.10 5.73 30.44
C ALA A 56 -26.69 4.72 29.37
N ALA A 57 -27.56 4.47 28.37
CA ALA A 57 -27.24 3.61 27.24
C ALA A 57 -26.09 4.20 26.40
N LEU A 58 -26.15 5.50 26.08
CA LEU A 58 -25.10 6.18 25.32
C LEU A 58 -23.75 6.16 26.03
N GLU A 59 -23.71 6.30 27.35
CA GLU A 59 -22.46 6.25 28.11
C GLU A 59 -21.90 4.82 28.19
N ALA A 60 -22.75 3.84 28.48
CA ALA A 60 -22.32 2.44 28.52
C ALA A 60 -21.78 2.01 27.14
N ALA A 61 -22.47 2.36 26.05
CA ALA A 61 -22.05 2.03 24.69
C ALA A 61 -20.84 2.86 24.24
N GLY A 62 -20.78 4.14 24.61
CA GLY A 62 -19.68 5.05 24.27
C GLY A 62 -18.36 4.68 24.94
N ARG A 63 -18.43 4.06 26.12
CA ARG A 63 -17.25 3.52 26.83
C ARG A 63 -16.96 2.06 26.51
N ARG A 64 -17.68 1.43 25.57
CA ARG A 64 -17.60 -0.02 25.26
C ARG A 64 -17.66 -0.90 26.50
N GLY A 65 -18.66 -0.67 27.35
CA GLY A 65 -18.90 -1.52 28.51
C GLY A 65 -19.10 -2.98 28.12
N ALA A 66 -18.49 -3.90 28.86
CA ALA A 66 -18.67 -5.34 28.66
C ALA A 66 -19.75 -5.88 29.61
N CYS A 67 -20.50 -6.90 29.18
CA CYS A 67 -21.45 -7.63 30.04
C CYS A 67 -20.97 -9.03 30.46
N SER A 68 -19.80 -9.47 29.99
CA SER A 68 -19.15 -10.73 30.38
C SER A 68 -17.80 -10.48 31.04
N GLY A 69 -17.44 -11.30 32.04
CA GLY A 69 -16.21 -11.12 32.82
C GLY A 69 -16.38 -10.02 33.88
N ALA A 70 -15.44 -9.08 33.95
CA ALA A 70 -15.59 -7.86 34.76
C ALA A 70 -16.62 -6.92 34.09
N ALA A 71 -17.90 -7.14 34.39
CA ALA A 71 -19.02 -6.46 33.75
C ALA A 71 -19.02 -4.95 34.02
N SER A 72 -18.43 -4.18 33.11
CA SER A 72 -18.29 -2.72 33.21
C SER A 72 -19.48 -1.95 32.63
N ALA A 73 -20.30 -2.57 31.77
CA ALA A 73 -21.49 -1.92 31.20
C ALA A 73 -22.52 -1.51 32.27
N PRO A 74 -22.90 -2.37 33.23
CA PRO A 74 -23.81 -1.98 34.31
C PRO A 74 -23.24 -0.86 35.17
N ASP A 75 -21.94 -0.88 35.45
CA ASP A 75 -21.27 0.15 36.25
C ASP A 75 -21.29 1.51 35.56
N PHE A 76 -20.97 1.56 34.26
CA PHE A 76 -21.04 2.79 33.48
C PHE A 76 -22.46 3.35 33.39
N ALA A 77 -23.47 2.48 33.18
CA ALA A 77 -24.88 2.88 33.17
C ALA A 77 -25.33 3.41 34.54
N ASN A 78 -24.94 2.75 35.64
CA ASN A 78 -25.26 3.18 37.00
C ASN A 78 -24.61 4.53 37.35
N GLN A 79 -23.32 4.70 37.06
CA GLN A 79 -22.61 5.97 37.25
C GLN A 79 -23.29 7.10 36.46
N SER A 80 -23.69 6.83 35.22
CA SER A 80 -24.43 7.78 34.39
C SER A 80 -25.77 8.18 35.00
N ALA A 81 -26.55 7.18 35.43
CA ALA A 81 -27.87 7.39 36.00
C ALA A 81 -27.81 8.21 37.29
N ILE A 82 -26.84 7.90 38.18
CA ILE A 82 -26.62 8.65 39.43
C ILE A 82 -26.28 10.12 39.13
N ARG A 83 -25.42 10.40 38.15
CA ARG A 83 -25.11 11.78 37.74
C ARG A 83 -26.30 12.54 37.15
N ASN A 84 -27.29 11.82 36.63
CA ASN A 84 -28.53 12.39 36.10
C ASN A 84 -29.70 12.35 37.12
N GLY A 85 -29.41 12.16 38.41
CA GLY A 85 -30.40 12.21 39.48
C GLY A 85 -31.26 10.96 39.63
N PHE A 86 -30.85 9.84 39.03
CA PHE A 86 -31.51 8.54 39.14
C PHE A 86 -30.61 7.56 39.87
N THR A 87 -30.86 7.35 41.16
CA THR A 87 -30.14 6.36 41.99
C THR A 87 -30.83 4.99 41.90
N PRO A 88 -30.19 3.97 41.29
CA PRO A 88 -30.74 2.62 41.24
C PRO A 88 -30.91 2.03 42.65
N ASN A 89 -31.90 1.16 42.83
CA ASN A 89 -32.25 0.50 44.10
C ASN A 89 -32.73 1.43 45.23
N THR A 90 -32.99 2.71 44.92
CA THR A 90 -33.64 3.66 45.85
C THR A 90 -35.09 3.85 45.41
N ASP A 91 -36.05 3.90 46.33
CA ASP A 91 -37.48 4.11 46.04
C ASP A 91 -38.08 3.14 45.00
N GLY A 92 -37.59 1.89 44.95
CA GLY A 92 -38.02 0.88 43.98
C GLY A 92 -37.57 1.15 42.54
N ARG A 93 -36.70 2.15 42.31
CA ARG A 93 -36.08 2.42 41.01
C ARG A 93 -35.15 1.29 40.62
N THR A 94 -35.27 0.80 39.39
CA THR A 94 -34.41 -0.26 38.86
C THR A 94 -33.78 0.19 37.55
N LEU A 95 -32.52 -0.21 37.34
CA LEU A 95 -31.78 0.01 36.11
C LEU A 95 -31.19 -1.33 35.68
N VAL A 96 -31.67 -1.89 34.58
CA VAL A 96 -31.20 -3.17 34.05
C VAL A 96 -30.45 -2.91 32.76
N THR A 97 -29.20 -3.38 32.70
CA THR A 97 -28.33 -3.23 31.53
C THR A 97 -28.13 -4.59 30.88
N ARG A 98 -28.29 -4.69 29.56
CA ARG A 98 -28.10 -5.91 28.78
C ARG A 98 -27.23 -5.62 27.56
N CYS A 99 -26.24 -6.45 27.29
CA CYS A 99 -25.47 -6.38 26.05
C CYS A 99 -26.07 -7.32 25.01
N GLY A 100 -25.77 -7.05 23.74
CA GLY A 100 -26.16 -7.89 22.63
C GLY A 100 -25.82 -7.28 21.29
N THR A 101 -26.59 -7.66 20.29
CA THR A 101 -26.44 -7.20 18.91
C THR A 101 -27.75 -6.67 18.36
N LEU A 102 -27.66 -5.91 17.27
CA LEU A 102 -28.81 -5.49 16.49
C LEU A 102 -29.05 -6.47 15.35
N THR A 103 -30.26 -6.97 15.25
CA THR A 103 -30.71 -7.73 14.07
C THR A 103 -31.84 -6.99 13.38
N VAL A 104 -32.03 -7.28 12.10
CA VAL A 104 -33.15 -6.75 11.31
C VAL A 104 -34.24 -7.83 11.32
N GLY A 105 -35.39 -7.50 11.91
CA GLY A 105 -36.55 -8.40 11.94
C GLY A 105 -37.23 -8.52 10.57
N ALA A 106 -38.22 -9.42 10.47
CA ALA A 106 -38.93 -9.73 9.23
C ALA A 106 -39.63 -8.53 8.54
N LEU A 107 -39.88 -7.44 9.28
CA LEU A 107 -40.48 -6.20 8.78
C LEU A 107 -39.44 -5.06 8.60
N SER A 108 -38.16 -5.39 8.45
CA SER A 108 -37.05 -4.42 8.41
C SER A 108 -36.91 -3.55 9.67
N GLN A 109 -37.56 -3.93 10.78
CA GLN A 109 -37.44 -3.23 12.06
C GLN A 109 -36.17 -3.67 12.78
N ARG A 110 -35.45 -2.71 13.38
CA ARG A 110 -34.29 -2.98 14.23
C ARG A 110 -34.77 -3.63 15.53
N VAL A 111 -34.30 -4.84 15.82
CA VAL A 111 -34.61 -5.58 17.04
C VAL A 111 -33.31 -5.86 17.79
N PHE A 112 -33.31 -5.53 19.08
CA PHE A 112 -32.21 -5.88 19.97
C PHE A 112 -32.30 -7.36 20.37
N VAL A 113 -31.20 -8.08 20.16
CA VAL A 113 -31.05 -9.49 20.58
C VAL A 113 -29.99 -9.53 21.66
N ALA A 114 -30.38 -9.92 22.87
CA ALA A 114 -29.47 -9.98 24.01
C ALA A 114 -28.46 -11.12 23.84
N ASP A 115 -27.18 -10.79 24.00
CA ASP A 115 -26.05 -11.72 24.00
C ASP A 115 -24.98 -11.13 24.91
N SER A 116 -24.69 -11.80 26.02
CA SER A 116 -23.71 -11.32 27.01
C SER A 116 -22.27 -11.34 26.51
N THR A 117 -21.98 -12.08 25.43
CA THR A 117 -20.65 -12.18 24.83
C THR A 117 -20.36 -11.08 23.82
N GLN A 118 -21.39 -10.39 23.34
CA GLN A 118 -21.29 -9.35 22.31
C GLN A 118 -21.72 -7.99 22.90
N ALA A 119 -20.82 -7.00 22.91
CA ALA A 119 -21.10 -5.65 23.42
C ALA A 119 -21.30 -4.61 22.30
N LEU A 120 -21.79 -5.05 21.13
CA LEU A 120 -22.01 -4.17 19.97
C LEU A 120 -23.18 -3.21 20.18
N ALA A 121 -24.23 -3.68 20.88
CA ALA A 121 -25.35 -2.87 21.33
C ALA A 121 -25.60 -3.08 22.83
N ILE A 122 -25.96 -2.03 23.54
CA ILE A 122 -26.29 -2.05 24.96
C ILE A 122 -27.70 -1.50 25.15
N GLN A 123 -28.57 -2.32 25.72
CA GLN A 123 -29.91 -1.96 26.15
C GLN A 123 -29.90 -1.59 27.63
N VAL A 124 -30.49 -0.43 27.95
CA VAL A 124 -30.74 0.01 29.32
C VAL A 124 -32.25 0.14 29.51
N VAL A 125 -32.76 -0.51 30.56
CA VAL A 125 -34.16 -0.43 30.97
C VAL A 125 -34.23 0.25 32.33
N ALA A 126 -34.75 1.48 32.37
CA ALA A 126 -34.98 2.22 33.60
C ALA A 126 -36.45 2.07 34.01
N SER A 127 -36.72 1.66 35.25
CA SER A 127 -38.09 1.54 35.77
C SER A 127 -38.24 2.24 37.11
N HIS A 128 -39.40 2.86 37.34
CA HIS A 128 -39.74 3.54 38.58
C HIS A 128 -41.23 3.30 38.92
N PRO A 129 -41.55 2.73 40.10
CA PRO A 129 -42.92 2.64 40.57
C PRO A 129 -43.40 4.02 41.05
N VAL A 130 -44.39 4.59 40.37
CA VAL A 130 -44.99 5.87 40.78
C VAL A 130 -46.42 5.69 41.26
N PRO A 131 -46.91 6.56 42.17
CA PRO A 131 -48.31 6.57 42.55
C PRO A 131 -49.19 6.70 41.32
N ARG A 132 -50.24 5.86 41.27
CA ARG A 132 -51.21 5.84 40.17
C ARG A 132 -51.87 7.20 39.95
N SER A 133 -52.48 7.32 38.78
CA SER A 133 -53.23 8.51 38.37
C SER A 133 -54.37 8.77 39.37
N ILE A 134 -54.59 10.00 39.83
CA ILE A 134 -55.71 10.39 40.71
C ILE A 134 -57.08 10.03 40.08
N ALA A 135 -57.21 10.10 38.75
CA ALA A 135 -58.44 9.72 38.05
C ALA A 135 -58.75 8.21 38.19
N ALA A 136 -57.76 7.35 37.93
CA ALA A 136 -57.84 5.92 38.23
C ALA A 136 -57.95 5.65 39.74
N GLY A 137 -57.40 6.56 40.56
CA GLY A 137 -57.57 6.70 42.00
C GLY A 137 -59.02 6.53 42.44
N ILE A 138 -59.82 7.45 41.93
CA ILE A 138 -61.25 7.58 42.16
C ILE A 138 -62.01 6.41 41.53
N GLY A 139 -61.67 6.00 40.30
CA GLY A 139 -62.29 4.85 39.64
C GLY A 139 -62.14 3.54 40.41
N ALA A 140 -60.93 3.24 40.90
CA ALA A 140 -60.69 2.01 41.66
C ALA A 140 -61.36 1.99 43.04
N ALA A 141 -61.82 3.13 43.57
CA ALA A 141 -62.62 3.17 44.79
C ALA A 141 -64.04 2.60 44.56
N PHE A 142 -64.48 2.52 43.30
CA PHE A 142 -65.77 1.95 42.89
C PHE A 142 -65.64 0.54 42.29
N ASP A 143 -64.42 0.00 42.16
CA ASP A 143 -64.17 -1.33 41.60
C ASP A 143 -64.12 -2.42 42.68
N LYS A 144 -64.66 -3.60 42.38
CA LYS A 144 -64.66 -4.78 43.27
C LYS A 144 -63.28 -5.45 43.42
N SER A 145 -62.32 -5.09 42.58
CA SER A 145 -60.93 -5.54 42.65
C SER A 145 -60.02 -4.33 42.42
N PRO A 146 -59.58 -3.65 43.51
CA PRO A 146 -58.86 -2.40 43.38
C PRO A 146 -57.51 -2.63 42.68
N SER A 147 -57.27 -1.85 41.63
CA SER A 147 -55.95 -1.80 40.96
C SER A 147 -54.86 -1.40 41.96
N PRO A 148 -53.61 -1.87 41.82
CA PRO A 148 -52.50 -1.53 42.72
C PRO A 148 -52.32 -0.01 42.89
N ALA A 149 -51.90 0.42 44.09
CA ALA A 149 -51.69 1.84 44.41
C ALA A 149 -50.60 2.51 43.56
N ASN A 150 -49.67 1.72 43.02
CA ASN A 150 -48.54 2.16 42.21
C ASN A 150 -48.61 1.55 40.80
N VAL A 151 -48.19 2.31 39.80
CA VAL A 151 -47.99 1.85 38.43
C VAL A 151 -46.49 1.93 38.13
N THR A 152 -45.92 0.85 37.62
CA THR A 152 -44.52 0.81 37.20
C THR A 152 -44.38 1.44 35.83
N LEU A 153 -43.71 2.59 35.76
CA LEU A 153 -43.31 3.17 34.48
C LEU A 153 -41.92 2.63 34.11
N SER A 154 -41.74 2.27 32.84
CA SER A 154 -40.46 1.82 32.31
C SER A 154 -40.11 2.56 31.02
N ALA A 155 -38.83 2.85 30.85
CA ALA A 155 -38.24 3.37 29.62
C ALA A 155 -37.11 2.46 29.17
N THR A 156 -37.04 2.23 27.86
CA THR A 156 -36.01 1.38 27.23
C THR A 156 -35.25 2.22 26.23
N ALA A 157 -33.93 2.13 26.27
CA ALA A 157 -33.06 2.74 25.27
C ALA A 157 -32.02 1.71 24.84
N VAL A 158 -31.70 1.68 23.55
CA VAL A 158 -30.60 0.86 23.04
C VAL A 158 -29.62 1.77 22.32
N ALA A 159 -28.35 1.67 22.70
CA ALA A 159 -27.26 2.39 22.06
C ALA A 159 -26.26 1.41 21.43
N ALA A 160 -25.78 1.72 20.22
CA ALA A 160 -24.67 1.01 19.60
C ALA A 160 -23.35 1.71 19.91
N SER A 161 -22.31 0.91 20.13
CA SER A 161 -20.93 1.42 20.19
C SER A 161 -20.45 1.84 18.80
N ALA A 162 -19.51 2.79 18.75
CA ALA A 162 -18.89 3.17 17.50
C ALA A 162 -18.03 2.00 16.97
N ALA A 163 -18.15 1.73 15.67
CA ALA A 163 -17.35 0.68 15.03
C ALA A 163 -15.84 0.99 15.18
N PRO A 164 -15.01 -0.03 15.43
CA PRO A 164 -13.56 0.17 15.44
C PRO A 164 -13.11 0.49 14.01
N LEU A 165 -12.03 1.27 13.89
CA LEU A 165 -11.47 1.63 12.60
C LEU A 165 -9.96 1.47 12.63
N VAL A 166 -9.43 0.82 11.60
CA VAL A 166 -8.00 0.60 11.40
C VAL A 166 -7.57 1.37 10.17
N ALA A 167 -6.45 2.09 10.27
CA ALA A 167 -5.67 2.50 9.11
C ALA A 167 -4.41 1.65 9.06
N LEU A 168 -4.23 0.95 7.95
CA LEU A 168 -2.99 0.29 7.60
C LEU A 168 -2.29 1.13 6.55
N THR A 169 -0.99 1.33 6.72
CA THR A 169 -0.14 2.10 5.80
C THR A 169 1.11 1.30 5.50
N ILE A 170 1.50 1.27 4.23
CA ILE A 170 2.77 0.73 3.80
C ILE A 170 3.54 1.82 3.09
N ARG A 171 4.83 1.89 3.38
CA ARG A 171 5.72 2.83 2.71
C ARG A 171 7.09 2.23 2.53
N SER A 172 7.82 2.76 1.57
CA SER A 172 9.23 2.49 1.40
C SER A 172 10.00 3.08 2.59
N ALA A 173 11.00 2.37 3.13
CA ALA A 173 11.77 2.83 4.29
C ALA A 173 12.27 4.29 4.13
N THR A 174 12.41 4.99 5.25
CA THR A 174 12.88 6.39 5.27
C THR A 174 14.22 6.54 4.55
N MET A 175 14.23 7.29 3.44
CA MET A 175 15.41 7.51 2.61
C MET A 175 15.98 8.90 2.84
N THR A 176 17.27 8.98 3.16
CA THR A 176 18.05 10.20 2.99
C THR A 176 18.39 10.38 1.51
N VAL A 177 18.19 11.57 0.95
CA VAL A 177 18.51 11.82 -0.47
C VAL A 177 19.88 12.48 -0.55
N ASP A 178 20.81 11.84 -1.25
CA ASP A 178 22.13 12.38 -1.59
C ASP A 178 22.20 12.71 -3.10
N SER A 179 23.35 13.20 -3.56
CA SER A 179 23.57 13.54 -4.97
C SER A 179 23.53 12.33 -5.90
N THR A 180 23.95 11.15 -5.43
CA THR A 180 23.93 9.92 -6.22
C THR A 180 22.50 9.42 -6.43
N ARG A 181 21.66 9.47 -5.38
CA ARG A 181 20.24 9.12 -5.44
C ARG A 181 19.43 10.12 -6.26
N ALA A 182 19.69 11.42 -6.15
CA ALA A 182 19.01 12.41 -6.98
C ALA A 182 19.29 12.19 -8.48
N ALA A 183 20.52 11.77 -8.84
CA ALA A 183 20.88 11.41 -10.21
C ALA A 183 20.17 10.15 -10.72
N ILE A 184 19.64 9.30 -9.83
CA ILE A 184 18.83 8.14 -10.17
C ILE A 184 17.33 8.49 -10.18
N LEU A 185 16.83 9.20 -9.16
CA LEU A 185 15.42 9.56 -9.00
C LEU A 185 14.88 10.39 -10.18
N ASN A 186 15.67 11.34 -10.68
CA ASN A 186 15.30 12.19 -11.81
C ASN A 186 14.95 11.39 -13.07
N PRO A 187 15.86 10.58 -13.64
CA PRO A 187 15.57 9.82 -14.85
C PRO A 187 14.53 8.71 -14.59
N VAL A 188 14.51 8.10 -13.40
CA VAL A 188 13.54 7.06 -13.05
C VAL A 188 12.11 7.61 -12.96
N ILE A 189 11.85 8.58 -12.08
CA ILE A 189 10.50 9.14 -11.91
C ILE A 189 10.06 9.92 -13.16
N GLY A 190 11.00 10.58 -13.84
CA GLY A 190 10.72 11.18 -15.15
C GLY A 190 10.24 10.15 -16.17
N SER A 191 10.95 9.02 -16.29
CA SER A 191 10.57 7.94 -17.21
C SER A 191 9.19 7.35 -16.89
N LEU A 192 8.87 7.16 -15.61
CA LEU A 192 7.57 6.64 -15.18
C LEU A 192 6.42 7.59 -15.52
N LEU A 193 6.65 8.90 -15.39
CA LEU A 193 5.69 9.95 -15.73
C LEU A 193 5.60 10.23 -17.25
N GLY A 194 6.57 9.76 -18.03
CA GLY A 194 6.65 10.00 -19.48
C GLY A 194 7.34 11.32 -19.86
N GLY A 195 8.08 11.94 -18.94
CA GLY A 195 8.76 13.22 -19.15
C GLY A 195 10.22 13.23 -18.68
N SER A 196 10.88 14.38 -18.76
CA SER A 196 12.22 14.58 -18.20
C SER A 196 12.13 15.37 -16.90
N LEU A 197 12.75 14.87 -15.82
CA LEU A 197 12.90 15.60 -14.56
C LEU A 197 14.35 16.04 -14.36
N ASN A 198 14.51 17.24 -13.81
CA ASN A 198 15.79 17.76 -13.34
C ASN A 198 15.59 18.45 -12.00
N LEU A 199 15.50 17.65 -10.93
CA LEU A 199 15.38 18.14 -9.56
C LEU A 199 16.71 18.07 -8.84
N SER A 200 16.99 19.07 -8.00
CA SER A 200 18.15 19.05 -7.12
C SER A 200 17.93 18.12 -5.92
N VAL A 201 19.00 17.80 -5.20
CA VAL A 201 18.93 17.07 -3.93
C VAL A 201 18.01 17.77 -2.94
N ALA A 202 18.04 19.11 -2.88
CA ALA A 202 17.20 19.89 -1.98
C ALA A 202 15.71 19.76 -2.31
N ASN A 203 15.35 19.67 -3.59
CA ASN A 203 13.95 19.45 -4.00
C ASN A 203 13.46 18.08 -3.52
N TRP A 204 14.23 17.02 -3.78
CA TRP A 204 13.88 15.67 -3.34
C TRP A 204 13.85 15.55 -1.81
N GLN A 205 14.80 16.15 -1.12
CA GLN A 205 14.83 16.17 0.35
C GLN A 205 13.63 16.91 0.93
N GLY A 206 13.21 18.02 0.30
CA GLY A 206 11.99 18.75 0.66
C GLY A 206 10.73 17.90 0.49
N LEU A 207 10.62 17.13 -0.60
CA LEU A 207 9.51 16.19 -0.80
C LEU A 207 9.53 15.05 0.23
N ALA A 208 10.71 14.53 0.57
CA ALA A 208 10.89 13.45 1.53
C ALA A 208 10.57 13.86 2.98
N SER A 209 10.82 15.11 3.34
CA SER A 209 10.61 15.64 4.70
C SER A 209 9.24 16.30 4.91
N THR A 210 8.39 16.36 3.88
CA THR A 210 7.08 17.02 3.98
C THR A 210 5.97 16.00 4.14
N ASP A 211 5.20 16.14 5.22
CA ASP A 211 3.97 15.41 5.44
C ASP A 211 2.76 16.19 4.91
N LEU A 212 1.83 15.48 4.28
CA LEU A 212 0.58 16.01 3.72
C LEU A 212 -0.59 15.35 4.45
N SER A 213 -1.50 16.16 5.01
CA SER A 213 -2.74 15.64 5.58
C SER A 213 -3.68 15.18 4.46
N LEU A 214 -4.08 13.91 4.50
CA LEU A 214 -4.97 13.33 3.49
C LEU A 214 -6.33 14.02 3.47
N LEU A 215 -6.85 14.41 4.65
CA LEU A 215 -8.12 15.13 4.75
C LEU A 215 -8.04 16.50 4.08
N SER A 216 -6.99 17.29 4.35
CA SER A 216 -6.84 18.61 3.72
C SER A 216 -6.63 18.47 2.21
N TYR A 217 -5.88 17.45 1.79
CA TYR A 217 -5.68 17.12 0.38
C TYR A 217 -6.99 16.78 -0.34
N LEU A 218 -7.80 15.88 0.20
CA LEU A 218 -9.07 15.50 -0.42
C LEU A 218 -10.08 16.65 -0.42
N ASN A 219 -10.11 17.48 0.64
CA ASN A 219 -10.94 18.69 0.67
C ASN A 219 -10.54 19.70 -0.41
N ARG A 220 -9.23 19.90 -0.59
CA ARG A 220 -8.72 20.78 -1.64
C ARG A 220 -9.00 20.20 -3.02
N LEU A 221 -8.80 18.90 -3.21
CA LEU A 221 -9.08 18.21 -4.47
C LEU A 221 -10.56 18.30 -4.87
N LYS A 222 -11.50 18.15 -3.91
CA LYS A 222 -12.93 18.38 -4.16
C LYS A 222 -13.20 19.78 -4.68
N THR A 223 -12.53 20.78 -4.11
CA THR A 223 -12.68 22.17 -4.50
C THR A 223 -12.09 22.41 -5.89
N ASP A 224 -10.88 21.90 -6.15
CA ASP A 224 -10.19 22.05 -7.43
C ASP A 224 -10.93 21.33 -8.58
N LEU A 225 -11.63 20.22 -8.29
CA LEU A 225 -12.43 19.47 -9.27
C LEU A 225 -13.91 19.91 -9.34
N ASN A 226 -14.33 20.90 -8.56
CA ASN A 226 -15.74 21.34 -8.44
C ASN A 226 -16.73 20.22 -8.02
N LEU A 227 -16.29 19.25 -7.19
CA LEU A 227 -17.08 18.11 -6.72
C LEU A 227 -17.67 18.33 -5.31
N THR A 228 -18.32 19.48 -5.09
CA THR A 228 -18.78 19.92 -3.76
C THR A 228 -19.92 19.07 -3.17
N ALA A 229 -20.74 18.43 -4.01
CA ALA A 229 -21.90 17.63 -3.59
C ALA A 229 -21.62 16.13 -3.41
N VAL A 230 -20.38 15.67 -3.65
CA VAL A 230 -20.05 14.24 -3.76
C VAL A 230 -19.28 13.73 -2.54
N GLY A 231 -19.41 12.45 -2.19
CA GLY A 231 -18.70 11.83 -1.06
C GLY A 231 -17.20 11.64 -1.33
N TYR A 232 -16.40 11.38 -0.29
CA TYR A 232 -14.95 11.14 -0.46
C TYR A 232 -14.66 9.85 -1.25
N SER A 233 -15.51 8.83 -1.13
CA SER A 233 -15.42 7.60 -1.92
C SER A 233 -15.51 7.88 -3.42
N ASP A 234 -16.39 8.80 -3.81
CA ASP A 234 -16.60 9.13 -5.22
C ASP A 234 -15.43 9.94 -5.78
N VAL A 235 -14.85 10.83 -4.95
CA VAL A 235 -13.62 11.57 -5.29
C VAL A 235 -12.46 10.61 -5.52
N LEU A 236 -12.31 9.58 -4.68
CA LEU A 236 -11.28 8.55 -4.83
C LEU A 236 -11.48 7.73 -6.11
N ASN A 237 -12.73 7.46 -6.48
CA ASN A 237 -13.07 6.68 -7.69
C ASN A 237 -13.11 7.52 -8.97
N THR A 238 -12.91 8.84 -8.88
CA THR A 238 -12.89 9.73 -10.04
C THR A 238 -11.55 9.64 -10.77
N SER A 239 -11.59 9.59 -12.10
CA SER A 239 -10.38 9.68 -12.93
C SER A 239 -9.90 11.13 -13.01
N VAL A 240 -8.68 11.39 -12.55
CA VAL A 240 -8.09 12.74 -12.46
C VAL A 240 -6.69 12.73 -13.08
N SER A 241 -6.31 13.82 -13.73
CA SER A 241 -4.94 13.93 -14.26
C SER A 241 -3.91 14.04 -13.13
N VAL A 242 -2.77 13.38 -13.29
CA VAL A 242 -1.67 13.42 -12.30
C VAL A 242 -1.18 14.84 -12.07
N SER A 243 -1.16 15.67 -13.11
CA SER A 243 -0.82 17.09 -13.01
C SER A 243 -1.83 17.88 -12.15
N GLN A 244 -3.13 17.57 -12.19
CA GLN A 244 -4.13 18.13 -11.27
C GLN A 244 -3.95 17.60 -9.85
N LEU A 245 -3.67 16.31 -9.66
CA LEU A 245 -3.43 15.72 -8.34
C LEU A 245 -2.22 16.36 -7.66
N ILE A 246 -1.13 16.60 -8.41
CA ILE A 246 0.05 17.32 -7.92
C ILE A 246 -0.28 18.79 -7.66
N GLN A 247 -1.09 19.43 -8.51
CA GLN A 247 -1.52 20.82 -8.28
C GLN A 247 -2.33 20.97 -6.99
N SER A 248 -3.23 20.03 -6.68
CA SER A 248 -3.96 20.06 -5.41
C SER A 248 -3.03 19.91 -4.21
N ALA A 249 -1.94 19.14 -4.32
CA ALA A 249 -0.93 19.04 -3.26
C ALA A 249 -0.18 20.37 -3.08
N ILE A 250 0.18 21.05 -4.19
CA ILE A 250 0.74 22.41 -4.16
C ILE A 250 -0.22 23.37 -3.45
N ASN A 251 -1.52 23.33 -3.79
CA ASN A 251 -2.53 24.22 -3.21
C ASN A 251 -2.77 23.99 -1.71
N VAL A 252 -2.53 22.78 -1.20
CA VAL A 252 -2.60 22.48 0.24
C VAL A 252 -1.39 23.03 0.97
N LEU A 253 -0.19 22.89 0.39
CA LEU A 253 1.06 23.31 1.00
C LEU A 253 1.29 24.82 0.89
N ASP A 254 0.80 25.44 -0.18
CA ASP A 254 0.94 26.87 -0.47
C ASP A 254 -0.40 27.50 -0.87
N PRO A 255 -1.38 27.59 0.04
CA PRO A 255 -2.70 28.13 -0.26
C PRO A 255 -2.68 29.61 -0.67
N GLY A 256 -1.61 30.34 -0.34
CA GLY A 256 -1.42 31.75 -0.68
C GLY A 256 -0.48 32.03 -1.87
N ALA A 257 0.08 30.99 -2.50
CA ALA A 257 1.12 31.11 -3.53
C ALA A 257 2.37 31.92 -3.07
N THR A 258 2.68 31.92 -1.77
CA THR A 258 3.79 32.68 -1.17
C THR A 258 5.05 31.84 -0.97
N LEU A 259 4.95 30.52 -1.07
CA LEU A 259 6.04 29.55 -0.84
C LEU A 259 6.65 29.01 -2.14
N THR A 260 6.40 29.68 -3.27
CA THR A 260 6.85 29.28 -4.62
C THR A 260 8.38 29.11 -4.75
N GLY A 261 9.16 29.75 -3.88
CA GLY A 261 10.63 29.61 -3.82
C GLY A 261 11.16 28.45 -2.97
N THR A 262 10.30 27.71 -2.26
CA THR A 262 10.73 26.57 -1.44
C THR A 262 11.07 25.36 -2.32
N ALA A 263 12.08 24.58 -1.91
CA ALA A 263 12.54 23.42 -2.67
C ALA A 263 11.41 22.38 -2.91
N THR A 264 10.50 22.23 -1.95
CA THR A 264 9.33 21.34 -2.04
C THR A 264 8.36 21.79 -3.14
N ILE A 265 7.95 23.07 -3.17
CA ILE A 265 6.99 23.58 -4.16
C ILE A 265 7.61 23.59 -5.57
N ALA A 266 8.86 24.04 -5.71
CA ALA A 266 9.58 23.96 -6.98
C ALA A 266 9.70 22.51 -7.48
N GLY A 267 9.90 21.56 -6.55
CA GLY A 267 9.91 20.13 -6.84
C GLY A 267 8.59 19.63 -7.43
N LEU A 268 7.48 19.97 -6.77
CA LEU A 268 6.13 19.62 -7.23
C LEU A 268 5.77 20.26 -8.58
N GLN A 269 6.21 21.50 -8.83
CA GLN A 269 5.96 22.17 -10.12
C GLN A 269 6.65 21.45 -11.27
N ALA A 270 7.90 21.01 -11.10
CA ALA A 270 8.60 20.24 -12.13
C ALA A 270 7.95 18.86 -12.35
N LEU A 271 7.51 18.18 -11.27
CA LEU A 271 6.77 16.91 -11.35
C LEU A 271 5.45 17.08 -12.11
N LYS A 272 4.72 18.17 -11.85
CA LYS A 272 3.47 18.51 -12.56
C LYS A 272 3.71 18.64 -14.06
N LEU A 273 4.79 19.31 -14.47
CA LEU A 273 5.15 19.47 -15.88
C LEU A 273 5.52 18.13 -16.53
N ALA A 274 6.24 17.27 -15.81
CA ALA A 274 6.63 15.96 -16.31
C ALA A 274 5.46 14.95 -16.42
N ALA A 275 4.44 15.08 -15.57
CA ALA A 275 3.29 14.16 -15.53
C ALA A 275 2.32 14.30 -16.71
N GLY A 276 2.34 15.43 -17.42
CA GLY A 276 1.50 15.66 -18.60
C GLY A 276 -0.02 15.53 -18.32
N ALA A 277 -0.72 14.87 -19.25
CA ALA A 277 -2.18 14.68 -19.24
C ALA A 277 -2.62 13.28 -18.78
N THR A 278 -1.70 12.48 -18.23
CA THR A 278 -2.00 11.10 -17.79
C THR A 278 -3.03 11.10 -16.67
N THR A 279 -4.09 10.30 -16.81
CA THR A 279 -5.19 10.20 -15.85
C THR A 279 -5.09 8.93 -15.02
N VAL A 280 -5.35 9.05 -13.72
CA VAL A 280 -5.30 7.96 -12.74
C VAL A 280 -6.48 8.03 -11.78
N VAL A 281 -6.74 6.94 -11.05
CA VAL A 281 -7.80 6.85 -10.03
C VAL A 281 -7.12 6.77 -8.66
N LEU A 282 -7.36 7.76 -7.78
CA LEU A 282 -6.68 7.84 -6.48
C LEU A 282 -7.06 6.67 -5.55
N GLY A 283 -8.26 6.11 -5.74
CA GLY A 283 -8.75 4.92 -5.03
C GLY A 283 -7.89 3.68 -5.23
N ASP A 284 -7.13 3.59 -6.32
CA ASP A 284 -6.19 2.48 -6.55
C ASP A 284 -4.97 2.57 -5.60
N LEU A 285 -4.60 3.78 -5.16
CA LEU A 285 -3.53 4.02 -4.17
C LEU A 285 -4.03 4.02 -2.72
N LEU A 286 -5.24 4.54 -2.50
CA LEU A 286 -5.84 4.78 -1.19
C LEU A 286 -7.22 4.12 -1.12
N SER A 287 -7.29 2.97 -0.47
CA SER A 287 -8.56 2.25 -0.29
C SER A 287 -9.22 2.64 1.02
N ILE A 288 -10.49 3.04 0.97
CA ILE A 288 -11.29 3.35 2.15
C ILE A 288 -12.54 2.48 2.14
N GLN A 289 -12.65 1.61 3.13
CA GLN A 289 -13.79 0.74 3.36
C GLN A 289 -14.75 1.40 4.36
N GLY A 290 -15.99 1.63 3.93
CA GLY A 290 -17.06 2.17 4.77
C GLY A 290 -17.47 3.61 4.43
N SER A 291 -18.57 4.06 5.01
CA SER A 291 -19.14 5.39 4.75
C SER A 291 -18.26 6.49 5.35
N SER A 292 -17.50 7.20 4.51
CA SER A 292 -17.17 8.64 4.52
C SER A 292 -16.95 9.40 5.85
N ASP A 293 -16.69 8.75 6.98
CA ASP A 293 -16.50 9.46 8.24
C ASP A 293 -15.15 10.20 8.18
N ILE A 294 -15.23 11.52 8.16
CA ILE A 294 -14.12 12.48 8.03
C ILE A 294 -12.96 12.17 8.98
N ALA A 295 -13.26 11.61 10.16
CA ALA A 295 -12.26 11.21 11.15
C ALA A 295 -11.31 10.11 10.63
N ALA A 296 -11.78 9.24 9.73
CA ALA A 296 -10.94 8.22 9.09
C ALA A 296 -9.83 8.81 8.22
N LEU A 297 -10.10 9.98 7.62
CA LEU A 297 -9.27 10.60 6.59
C LEU A 297 -8.22 11.56 7.16
N ASN A 298 -8.24 11.86 8.46
CA ASN A 298 -7.28 12.75 9.10
C ASN A 298 -5.95 12.05 9.41
N THR A 299 -5.40 11.35 8.41
CA THR A 299 -4.09 10.70 8.45
C THR A 299 -3.09 11.54 7.66
N ASN A 300 -1.80 11.43 8.02
CA ASN A 300 -0.72 12.08 7.29
C ASN A 300 -0.03 11.08 6.37
N LEU A 301 0.25 11.51 5.14
CA LEU A 301 1.02 10.77 4.14
C LEU A 301 2.29 11.57 3.81
N ARG A 302 3.43 10.89 3.64
CA ARG A 302 4.63 11.58 3.13
C ARG A 302 4.42 11.95 1.67
N LEU A 303 4.78 13.18 1.33
CA LEU A 303 4.59 13.70 -0.02
C LEU A 303 5.39 12.90 -1.08
N LEU A 304 6.60 12.46 -0.74
CA LEU A 304 7.40 11.60 -1.62
C LEU A 304 6.70 10.27 -1.93
N ASP A 305 6.11 9.60 -0.93
CA ASP A 305 5.40 8.33 -1.12
C ASP A 305 4.19 8.52 -2.04
N LEU A 306 3.44 9.62 -1.86
CA LEU A 306 2.32 9.97 -2.73
C LEU A 306 2.78 10.21 -4.17
N VAL A 307 3.84 10.99 -4.38
CA VAL A 307 4.37 11.28 -5.72
C VAL A 307 4.88 10.01 -6.40
N GLN A 308 5.60 9.15 -5.68
CA GLN A 308 6.07 7.87 -6.21
C GLN A 308 4.89 6.96 -6.56
N GLY A 309 3.89 6.84 -5.70
CA GLY A 309 2.67 6.07 -5.97
C GLY A 309 1.92 6.59 -7.20
N LEU A 310 1.78 7.90 -7.35
CA LEU A 310 1.15 8.52 -8.52
C LEU A 310 1.94 8.27 -9.81
N ALA A 311 3.28 8.37 -9.75
CA ALA A 311 4.13 8.08 -10.91
C ALA A 311 4.05 6.60 -11.32
N GLN A 312 4.01 5.69 -10.35
CA GLN A 312 3.86 4.26 -10.59
C GLN A 312 2.48 3.91 -11.18
N LEU A 313 1.42 4.52 -10.66
CA LEU A 313 0.06 4.36 -11.19
C LEU A 313 -0.09 4.97 -12.60
N ALA A 314 0.57 6.10 -12.88
CA ALA A 314 0.61 6.69 -14.21
C ALA A 314 1.31 5.76 -15.22
N ASN A 315 2.40 5.12 -14.80
CA ASN A 315 3.15 4.20 -15.62
C ASN A 315 2.36 2.93 -15.94
N ASP A 316 1.62 2.38 -14.97
CA ASP A 316 0.72 1.22 -15.18
C ASP A 316 -0.30 1.48 -16.31
N LYS A 317 -0.91 2.68 -16.33
CA LYS A 317 -1.91 3.04 -17.35
C LYS A 317 -1.31 3.30 -18.73
N THR A 318 -0.09 3.83 -18.77
CA THR A 318 0.55 4.25 -20.03
C THR A 318 1.49 3.20 -20.62
N GLY A 319 1.95 2.24 -19.80
CA GLY A 319 2.90 1.21 -20.19
C GLY A 319 4.27 1.73 -20.63
N ILE A 320 4.64 2.96 -20.25
CA ILE A 320 5.85 3.62 -20.73
C ILE A 320 7.09 2.93 -20.16
N SER A 321 7.93 2.37 -21.02
CA SER A 321 9.21 1.75 -20.64
C SER A 321 10.41 2.46 -21.28
N THR A 322 10.46 3.80 -21.16
CA THR A 322 11.53 4.62 -21.75
C THR A 322 12.88 4.32 -21.12
N ALA A 323 13.94 4.38 -21.94
CA ALA A 323 15.30 4.21 -21.47
C ALA A 323 15.75 5.44 -20.67
N ALA A 324 15.93 5.25 -19.37
CA ALA A 324 16.53 6.20 -18.45
C ALA A 324 18.04 5.99 -18.41
N GLN A 325 18.81 7.01 -18.77
CA GLN A 325 20.27 6.99 -18.63
C GLN A 325 20.66 7.52 -17.26
N ILE A 326 21.40 6.70 -16.51
CA ILE A 326 21.93 7.00 -15.20
C ILE A 326 23.46 6.94 -15.32
N ASN A 327 24.10 8.09 -15.13
CA ASN A 327 25.57 8.18 -15.12
C ASN A 327 26.05 8.10 -13.68
N VAL A 328 26.63 6.96 -13.29
CA VAL A 328 27.14 6.74 -11.93
C VAL A 328 28.65 7.04 -11.92
N GLY A 329 29.00 8.33 -11.96
CA GLY A 329 30.39 8.79 -11.99
C GLY A 329 31.16 8.34 -13.24
N THR A 330 32.45 8.00 -13.08
CA THR A 330 33.32 7.49 -14.16
C THR A 330 33.29 5.96 -14.30
N LEU A 331 32.61 5.26 -13.38
CA LEU A 331 32.71 3.81 -13.24
C LEU A 331 31.81 3.05 -14.22
N ALA A 332 30.57 3.51 -14.40
CA ALA A 332 29.58 2.82 -15.21
C ALA A 332 28.57 3.78 -15.85
N GLN A 333 28.19 3.48 -17.09
CA GLN A 333 27.04 4.09 -17.75
C GLN A 333 25.89 3.09 -17.71
N VAL A 334 24.83 3.42 -16.98
CA VAL A 334 23.70 2.54 -16.74
C VAL A 334 22.51 3.03 -17.55
N THR A 335 21.91 2.16 -18.35
CA THR A 335 20.65 2.43 -19.04
C THR A 335 19.57 1.53 -18.44
N THR A 336 18.53 2.10 -17.86
CA THR A 336 17.44 1.36 -17.25
C THR A 336 16.14 1.54 -18.03
N ARG A 337 15.35 0.50 -18.16
CA ARG A 337 13.94 0.58 -18.58
C ARG A 337 13.12 -0.03 -17.46
N ILE A 338 12.13 0.69 -16.98
CA ILE A 338 11.28 0.23 -15.88
C ILE A 338 9.84 0.26 -16.35
N GLN A 339 9.07 -0.74 -15.97
CA GLN A 339 7.64 -0.81 -16.19
C GLN A 339 6.96 -1.30 -14.90
N VAL A 340 5.90 -0.62 -14.50
CA VAL A 340 5.03 -1.07 -13.42
C VAL A 340 4.11 -2.16 -13.95
N VAL A 341 4.05 -3.29 -13.24
CA VAL A 341 3.16 -4.43 -13.54
C VAL A 341 1.89 -4.32 -12.74
N GLU A 342 2.00 -3.90 -11.48
CA GLU A 342 0.86 -3.67 -10.61
C GLU A 342 1.14 -2.48 -9.68
N PRO A 343 0.22 -1.50 -9.59
CA PRO A 343 0.42 -0.29 -8.78
C PRO A 343 0.36 -0.58 -7.28
N PRO A 344 0.99 0.28 -6.46
CA PRO A 344 0.99 0.13 -5.00
C PRO A 344 -0.38 0.50 -4.41
N GLN A 345 -0.71 -0.09 -3.28
CA GLN A 345 -1.82 0.33 -2.43
C GLN A 345 -1.25 0.79 -1.10
N LEU A 346 -0.98 2.09 -0.98
CA LEU A 346 -0.20 2.68 0.11
C LEU A 346 -0.95 2.72 1.44
N SER A 347 -2.27 2.87 1.40
CA SER A 347 -3.08 2.89 2.61
C SER A 347 -4.43 2.22 2.40
N ALA A 348 -4.86 1.50 3.44
CA ALA A 348 -6.18 0.93 3.54
C ALA A 348 -6.79 1.27 4.90
N ILE A 349 -7.99 1.86 4.87
CA ILE A 349 -8.75 2.19 6.07
C ILE A 349 -10.03 1.37 6.09
N GLY A 350 -10.37 0.74 7.21
CA GLY A 350 -11.56 -0.09 7.29
C GLY A 350 -11.91 -0.55 8.70
N ASP A 351 -13.08 -1.19 8.82
CA ASP A 351 -13.56 -1.75 10.08
C ASP A 351 -13.06 -3.20 10.22
N PRO A 352 -12.14 -3.48 11.17
CA PRO A 352 -11.55 -4.81 11.30
C PRO A 352 -12.56 -5.87 11.78
N SER A 353 -13.72 -5.48 12.33
CA SER A 353 -14.77 -6.42 12.75
C SER A 353 -15.49 -7.10 11.58
N LYS A 354 -15.36 -6.55 10.36
CA LYS A 354 -15.98 -7.09 9.14
C LYS A 354 -15.07 -8.02 8.35
N ILE A 355 -13.80 -8.15 8.76
CA ILE A 355 -12.82 -9.03 8.11
C ILE A 355 -13.28 -10.48 8.31
N ASP A 356 -13.28 -11.26 7.23
CA ASP A 356 -13.48 -12.71 7.31
C ASP A 356 -12.22 -13.37 7.91
N PRO A 357 -12.28 -13.99 9.10
CA PRO A 357 -11.13 -14.63 9.73
C PRO A 357 -10.57 -15.80 8.92
N LEU A 358 -11.38 -16.44 8.06
CA LEU A 358 -10.95 -17.54 7.21
C LEU A 358 -10.21 -17.05 5.96
N ASN A 359 -10.53 -15.84 5.47
CA ASN A 359 -9.96 -15.26 4.27
C ASN A 359 -9.52 -13.79 4.47
N PRO A 360 -8.60 -13.50 5.41
CA PRO A 360 -8.24 -12.12 5.76
C PRO A 360 -7.54 -11.36 4.63
N LYS A 361 -6.90 -12.07 3.69
CA LYS A 361 -6.17 -11.48 2.54
C LYS A 361 -7.04 -11.25 1.29
N THR A 362 -8.05 -12.09 1.05
CA THR A 362 -8.82 -12.11 -0.20
C THR A 362 -10.31 -11.82 -0.04
N GLY A 363 -10.81 -11.71 1.20
CA GLY A 363 -12.20 -11.41 1.47
C GLY A 363 -12.64 -10.00 1.06
N ALA A 364 -13.95 -9.82 0.86
CA ALA A 364 -14.56 -8.55 0.42
C ALA A 364 -14.36 -7.35 1.38
N ASN A 365 -14.01 -7.64 2.63
CA ASN A 365 -13.81 -6.65 3.69
C ASN A 365 -12.36 -6.60 4.20
N ARG A 366 -11.40 -7.03 3.38
CA ARG A 366 -9.99 -7.04 3.73
C ARG A 366 -9.46 -5.63 3.98
N ILE A 367 -8.60 -5.50 4.99
CA ILE A 367 -7.75 -4.32 5.18
C ILE A 367 -6.35 -4.74 4.75
N TYR A 368 -6.00 -4.38 3.51
CA TYR A 368 -4.83 -4.87 2.81
C TYR A 368 -4.12 -3.71 2.12
N VAL A 369 -2.79 -3.69 2.24
CA VAL A 369 -1.90 -2.75 1.57
C VAL A 369 -0.82 -3.53 0.85
N ARG A 370 -0.26 -2.93 -0.20
CA ARG A 370 0.84 -3.54 -0.95
C ARG A 370 1.79 -2.53 -1.54
N THR A 371 3.04 -2.93 -1.73
CA THR A 371 3.97 -2.19 -2.59
C THR A 371 3.74 -2.53 -4.06
N ALA A 372 4.28 -1.69 -4.95
CA ALA A 372 4.18 -1.91 -6.39
C ALA A 372 4.98 -3.13 -6.83
N GLN A 373 4.45 -3.84 -7.83
CA GLN A 373 5.18 -4.85 -8.57
C GLN A 373 5.75 -4.20 -9.84
N MET A 374 7.05 -4.39 -10.10
CA MET A 374 7.69 -3.76 -11.26
C MET A 374 8.60 -4.72 -11.99
N ARG A 375 8.94 -4.35 -13.23
CA ARG A 375 9.97 -5.01 -14.02
C ARG A 375 10.99 -3.98 -14.46
N ALA A 376 12.26 -4.34 -14.36
CA ALA A 376 13.35 -3.48 -14.76
C ALA A 376 14.33 -4.24 -15.66
N LEU A 377 14.73 -3.61 -16.76
CA LEU A 377 15.86 -4.03 -17.58
C LEU A 377 16.98 -3.02 -17.36
N VAL A 378 18.06 -3.46 -16.75
CA VAL A 378 19.22 -2.62 -16.41
C VAL A 378 20.40 -3.08 -17.26
N SER A 379 20.78 -2.23 -18.21
CA SER A 379 21.97 -2.41 -19.05
C SER A 379 23.11 -1.59 -18.49
N ILE A 380 24.18 -2.24 -18.03
CA ILE A 380 25.34 -1.59 -17.45
C ILE A 380 26.51 -1.71 -18.41
N ASN A 381 26.97 -0.58 -18.94
CA ASN A 381 28.22 -0.48 -19.67
C ASN A 381 29.33 -0.14 -18.68
N LEU A 382 30.46 -0.86 -18.76
CA LEU A 382 31.57 -0.74 -17.81
C LEU A 382 32.85 -0.31 -18.54
N PRO A 383 33.01 0.99 -18.85
CA PRO A 383 34.17 1.49 -19.59
C PRO A 383 35.50 1.18 -18.90
N VAL A 384 35.52 1.21 -17.56
CA VAL A 384 36.72 1.00 -16.73
C VAL A 384 37.23 -0.45 -16.78
N LEU A 385 36.37 -1.43 -17.08
CA LEU A 385 36.81 -2.82 -17.28
C LEU A 385 37.58 -3.00 -18.60
N GLY A 386 37.48 -2.06 -19.54
CA GLY A 386 38.27 -2.05 -20.78
C GLY A 386 39.78 -1.91 -20.55
N THR A 387 40.20 -1.46 -19.37
CA THR A 387 41.60 -1.19 -19.03
C THR A 387 42.24 -2.19 -18.08
N ILE A 388 41.59 -3.31 -17.75
CA ILE A 388 42.18 -4.29 -16.83
C ILE A 388 43.34 -5.04 -17.51
N THR A 389 44.54 -4.53 -17.28
CA THR A 389 45.81 -5.12 -17.72
C THR A 389 46.02 -6.54 -17.21
N SER A 390 45.47 -6.92 -16.04
CA SER A 390 45.60 -8.29 -15.51
C SER A 390 44.83 -9.33 -16.34
N LEU A 391 43.62 -9.00 -16.83
CA LEU A 391 42.88 -9.89 -17.71
C LEU A 391 43.60 -10.02 -19.05
N ALA A 392 44.13 -8.92 -19.59
CA ALA A 392 44.92 -8.92 -20.83
C ALA A 392 46.23 -9.75 -20.69
N ASN A 393 46.88 -9.71 -19.54
CA ASN A 393 48.10 -10.48 -19.25
C ASN A 393 47.80 -11.99 -19.08
N THR A 394 46.75 -12.35 -18.32
CA THR A 394 46.31 -13.75 -18.16
C THR A 394 45.80 -14.31 -19.49
N ALA A 395 45.03 -13.51 -20.23
CA ALA A 395 44.63 -13.79 -21.59
C ALA A 395 45.83 -14.03 -22.51
N GLY A 396 46.86 -13.19 -22.45
CA GLY A 396 48.10 -13.37 -23.19
C GLY A 396 48.81 -14.68 -22.85
N SER A 397 48.80 -15.09 -21.58
CA SER A 397 49.32 -16.39 -21.12
C SER A 397 48.47 -17.59 -21.60
N VAL A 398 47.14 -17.44 -21.61
CA VAL A 398 46.20 -18.47 -22.12
C VAL A 398 46.31 -18.60 -23.64
N VAL A 399 46.35 -17.49 -24.38
CA VAL A 399 46.63 -17.49 -25.82
C VAL A 399 48.02 -18.06 -26.08
N GLY A 400 49.03 -17.69 -25.29
CA GLY A 400 50.40 -18.21 -25.40
C GLY A 400 50.52 -19.72 -25.14
N SER A 401 49.69 -20.28 -24.25
CA SER A 401 49.63 -21.73 -23.96
C SER A 401 48.72 -22.51 -24.90
N LEU A 402 47.73 -21.86 -25.52
CA LEU A 402 46.87 -22.44 -26.57
C LEU A 402 47.53 -22.40 -27.95
N THR A 403 48.43 -21.45 -28.20
CA THR A 403 49.11 -21.29 -29.50
C THR A 403 49.86 -22.57 -29.94
N PRO A 404 50.63 -23.26 -29.09
CA PRO A 404 51.33 -24.50 -29.45
C PRO A 404 50.37 -25.66 -29.74
N THR A 405 49.29 -25.81 -28.96
CA THR A 405 48.28 -26.86 -29.11
C THR A 405 47.38 -26.63 -30.32
N LEU A 406 47.00 -25.38 -30.60
CA LEU A 406 46.32 -24.98 -31.84
C LEU A 406 47.23 -25.23 -33.03
N ASN A 407 48.48 -24.79 -33.00
CA ASN A 407 49.45 -25.05 -34.07
C ASN A 407 49.69 -26.55 -34.30
N SER A 408 49.69 -27.36 -33.23
CA SER A 408 49.81 -28.82 -33.31
C SER A 408 48.55 -29.50 -33.86
N ALA A 409 47.36 -29.00 -33.52
CA ALA A 409 46.10 -29.51 -34.07
C ALA A 409 45.90 -29.11 -35.55
N LEU A 410 46.33 -27.90 -35.93
CA LEU A 410 46.38 -27.48 -37.33
C LEU A 410 47.42 -28.27 -38.13
N SER A 411 48.54 -28.69 -37.51
CA SER A 411 49.57 -29.51 -38.18
C SER A 411 49.22 -31.00 -38.28
N LEU A 412 48.26 -31.50 -37.47
CA LEU A 412 47.71 -32.86 -37.55
C LEU A 412 46.66 -33.03 -38.66
N ASN A 413 46.22 -31.95 -39.30
CA ASN A 413 45.45 -32.04 -40.53
C ASN A 413 46.41 -32.31 -41.71
N ILE A 414 46.66 -33.58 -42.00
CA ILE A 414 47.58 -34.02 -43.06
C ILE A 414 47.11 -33.56 -44.45
N ALA A 415 45.80 -33.35 -44.67
CA ALA A 415 45.27 -32.68 -45.87
C ALA A 415 45.53 -31.15 -45.85
N GLY A 416 45.47 -30.57 -44.65
CA GLY A 416 45.84 -29.19 -44.33
C GLY A 416 47.32 -28.87 -44.57
N LEU A 417 48.23 -29.84 -44.39
CA LEU A 417 49.67 -29.70 -44.61
C LEU A 417 50.03 -29.44 -46.08
N VAL A 418 49.25 -30.02 -47.01
CA VAL A 418 49.40 -29.77 -48.45
C VAL A 418 48.90 -28.37 -48.81
N THR A 419 47.78 -27.92 -48.22
CA THR A 419 47.28 -26.54 -48.39
C THR A 419 48.09 -25.48 -47.62
N SER A 420 48.74 -25.81 -46.51
CA SER A 420 49.57 -24.87 -45.73
C SER A 420 50.94 -24.63 -46.38
N ALA A 421 51.46 -25.62 -47.10
CA ALA A 421 52.57 -25.41 -48.03
C ALA A 421 52.17 -24.42 -49.15
N THR A 422 50.97 -24.56 -49.75
CA THR A 422 50.45 -23.58 -50.73
C THR A 422 50.09 -22.21 -50.14
N CYS A 423 49.86 -22.15 -48.82
CA CYS A 423 49.62 -20.93 -48.06
C CYS A 423 50.89 -20.10 -47.86
N ALA A 424 52.05 -20.74 -47.67
CA ALA A 424 53.34 -20.05 -47.52
C ALA A 424 53.83 -19.42 -48.84
N VAL A 425 53.43 -20.00 -49.99
CA VAL A 425 53.80 -19.55 -51.34
C VAL A 425 52.74 -18.71 -52.06
N GLY A 426 51.59 -18.43 -51.42
CA GLY A 426 50.59 -17.47 -51.94
C GLY A 426 49.69 -17.95 -53.04
N LEU A 427 49.42 -19.26 -53.10
CA LEU A 427 48.55 -19.85 -54.10
C LEU A 427 47.09 -20.03 -53.61
N ASN A 428 46.82 -19.97 -52.30
CA ASN A 428 45.49 -20.14 -51.70
C ASN A 428 45.21 -19.17 -50.52
N SER A 429 43.93 -18.87 -50.25
CA SER A 429 43.48 -18.08 -49.10
C SER A 429 43.49 -18.90 -47.81
N CYS A 430 44.04 -18.36 -46.72
CA CYS A 430 44.25 -19.08 -45.47
C CYS A 430 43.43 -18.48 -44.34
N MET A 431 42.79 -19.33 -43.54
CA MET A 431 42.10 -18.88 -42.34
C MET A 431 43.12 -18.55 -41.25
N VAL A 432 43.15 -17.30 -40.83
CA VAL A 432 43.91 -16.77 -39.69
C VAL A 432 42.94 -16.54 -38.54
N THR A 433 43.30 -17.00 -37.36
CA THR A 433 42.55 -16.73 -36.13
C THR A 433 42.98 -15.40 -35.53
N ASP A 434 42.01 -14.59 -35.16
CA ASP A 434 42.21 -13.31 -34.50
C ASP A 434 41.48 -13.29 -33.14
N PHE A 435 42.27 -13.22 -32.07
CA PHE A 435 41.78 -13.26 -30.70
C PHE A 435 41.38 -11.86 -30.24
N LYS A 436 40.11 -11.66 -29.94
CA LYS A 436 39.59 -10.40 -29.41
C LYS A 436 38.96 -10.62 -28.05
N PHE A 437 39.42 -9.87 -27.05
CA PHE A 437 38.79 -9.81 -25.74
C PHE A 437 37.73 -8.71 -25.71
N LEU A 438 36.67 -8.87 -24.91
CA LEU A 438 35.65 -7.83 -24.69
C LEU A 438 36.24 -6.48 -24.22
N THR A 439 37.49 -6.45 -23.77
CA THR A 439 38.20 -5.25 -23.33
C THR A 439 38.77 -4.38 -24.47
N SER A 440 38.66 -4.81 -25.72
CA SER A 440 39.31 -4.16 -26.87
C SER A 440 38.47 -3.10 -27.60
N GLY A 441 37.38 -2.62 -26.98
CA GLY A 441 36.53 -1.54 -27.50
C GLY A 441 36.40 -0.38 -26.51
N THR A 442 36.16 0.84 -27.03
CA THR A 442 36.07 2.09 -26.22
C THR A 442 34.90 2.14 -25.24
N SER A 443 33.95 1.22 -25.32
CA SER A 443 32.72 1.21 -24.50
C SER A 443 32.75 0.19 -23.35
N GLY A 444 33.79 -0.64 -23.24
CA GLY A 444 33.90 -1.70 -22.23
C GLY A 444 32.84 -2.82 -22.39
N PRO A 445 32.88 -3.87 -21.54
CA PRO A 445 31.86 -4.91 -21.51
C PRO A 445 30.49 -4.37 -21.05
N ARG A 446 29.43 -4.91 -21.66
CA ARG A 446 28.02 -4.66 -21.30
C ARG A 446 27.44 -5.85 -20.54
N ILE A 447 26.72 -5.59 -19.46
CA ILE A 447 25.97 -6.59 -18.71
C ILE A 447 24.51 -6.15 -18.65
N ASP A 448 23.58 -7.03 -19.02
CA ASP A 448 22.15 -6.80 -18.89
C ASP A 448 21.57 -7.61 -17.73
N LEU A 449 20.74 -6.94 -16.93
CA LEU A 449 20.02 -7.52 -15.82
C LEU A 449 18.53 -7.33 -16.08
N SER A 450 17.81 -8.42 -16.31
CA SER A 450 16.36 -8.42 -16.30
C SER A 450 15.87 -8.79 -14.90
N LEU A 451 15.10 -7.90 -14.31
CA LEU A 451 14.66 -7.96 -12.93
C LEU A 451 13.13 -7.96 -12.90
N ALA A 452 12.54 -8.96 -12.24
CA ALA A 452 11.14 -8.90 -11.85
C ALA A 452 11.08 -8.69 -10.33
N LEU A 453 10.56 -7.53 -9.97
CA LEU A 453 10.55 -6.98 -8.62
C LEU A 453 9.23 -7.35 -7.97
N ALA A 454 9.35 -8.00 -6.83
CA ALA A 454 8.22 -8.57 -6.12
C ALA A 454 7.57 -7.56 -5.18
N SER A 455 6.26 -7.70 -4.98
CA SER A 455 5.50 -6.91 -4.03
C SER A 455 5.67 -7.43 -2.60
N ALA A 456 5.52 -6.53 -1.64
CA ALA A 456 5.27 -6.87 -0.25
C ALA A 456 3.80 -6.58 0.05
N ASP A 457 3.12 -7.58 0.58
CA ASP A 457 1.70 -7.56 0.91
C ASP A 457 1.55 -7.52 2.42
N THR A 458 0.73 -6.61 2.94
CA THR A 458 0.45 -6.56 4.37
C THR A 458 -1.06 -6.49 4.61
N TYR A 459 -1.57 -7.33 5.52
CA TYR A 459 -3.00 -7.37 5.85
C TYR A 459 -3.25 -7.62 7.32
N VAL A 460 -4.40 -7.13 7.79
CA VAL A 460 -4.88 -7.34 9.16
C VAL A 460 -5.45 -8.74 9.30
N THR A 461 -5.01 -9.49 10.32
CA THR A 461 -5.48 -10.84 10.63
C THR A 461 -6.33 -10.91 11.90
N GLY A 462 -6.22 -9.92 12.78
CA GLY A 462 -7.00 -9.86 14.01
C GLY A 462 -6.84 -8.54 14.72
N PHE A 463 -7.74 -8.27 15.67
CA PHE A 463 -7.70 -7.06 16.49
C PHE A 463 -8.30 -7.33 17.87
N THR A 464 -7.88 -6.56 18.86
CA THR A 464 -8.58 -6.44 20.13
C THR A 464 -8.82 -4.96 20.43
N CYS A 465 -10.04 -4.61 20.82
CA CYS A 465 -10.45 -3.23 21.04
C CYS A 465 -11.33 -3.13 22.30
N THR A 466 -10.68 -3.17 23.47
CA THR A 466 -11.36 -3.02 24.77
C THR A 466 -11.54 -1.55 25.13
N SER A 467 -10.51 -0.72 24.89
CA SER A 467 -10.54 0.73 25.02
C SER A 467 -9.52 1.36 24.06
N ASN A 468 -9.55 2.69 23.90
CA ASN A 468 -8.52 3.41 23.13
C ASN A 468 -7.11 3.29 23.74
N THR A 469 -7.00 2.91 25.03
CA THR A 469 -5.71 2.70 25.72
C THR A 469 -5.28 1.24 25.76
N ASN A 470 -6.19 0.27 25.67
CA ASN A 470 -5.90 -1.16 25.66
C ASN A 470 -6.47 -1.83 24.41
N LYS A 471 -5.61 -1.88 23.39
CA LYS A 471 -5.94 -2.36 22.04
C LYS A 471 -4.72 -3.02 21.40
N THR A 472 -4.98 -4.00 20.55
CA THR A 472 -3.96 -4.67 19.75
C THR A 472 -4.43 -4.87 18.32
N LEU A 473 -3.48 -4.90 17.39
CA LEU A 473 -3.72 -5.18 15.98
C LEU A 473 -2.70 -6.21 15.49
N SER A 474 -3.18 -7.36 15.03
CA SER A 474 -2.35 -8.40 14.43
C SER A 474 -2.32 -8.19 12.92
N VAL A 475 -1.11 -8.12 12.38
CA VAL A 475 -0.82 -7.83 10.99
C VAL A 475 0.12 -8.89 10.46
N LYS A 476 -0.13 -9.37 9.24
CA LYS A 476 0.74 -10.32 8.55
C LYS A 476 1.29 -9.69 7.29
N THR A 477 2.60 -9.77 7.12
CA THR A 477 3.33 -9.27 5.96
C THR A 477 3.94 -10.45 5.20
N ASP A 478 3.57 -10.58 3.93
CA ASP A 478 4.17 -11.53 2.99
C ASP A 478 5.07 -10.73 2.03
N ALA A 479 6.39 -10.91 2.11
CA ALA A 479 7.31 -10.35 1.11
C ALA A 479 7.61 -11.40 0.04
N ALA A 480 7.28 -11.08 -1.21
CA ALA A 480 7.53 -11.96 -2.34
C ALA A 480 8.98 -11.80 -2.86
N LEU A 481 9.38 -12.74 -3.71
CA LEU A 481 10.77 -13.00 -4.06
C LEU A 481 11.21 -12.31 -5.36
N LEU A 482 12.37 -11.67 -5.33
CA LEU A 482 13.03 -11.15 -6.53
C LEU A 482 13.36 -12.30 -7.49
N SER A 483 13.12 -12.11 -8.78
CA SER A 483 13.80 -12.91 -9.79
C SER A 483 14.67 -12.02 -10.66
N ALA A 484 15.89 -12.48 -10.93
CA ALA A 484 16.86 -11.76 -11.74
C ALA A 484 17.43 -12.70 -12.80
N LYS A 485 17.61 -12.22 -14.01
CA LYS A 485 18.40 -12.88 -15.05
C LYS A 485 19.52 -11.96 -15.47
N VAL A 486 20.75 -12.50 -15.47
CA VAL A 486 21.98 -11.78 -15.82
C VAL A 486 22.56 -12.37 -17.09
N GLY A 487 22.92 -11.52 -18.04
CA GLY A 487 23.56 -11.94 -19.29
C GLY A 487 23.52 -10.84 -20.34
N LEU A 488 23.65 -11.19 -21.61
CA LEU A 488 23.37 -10.28 -22.72
C LEU A 488 21.94 -10.51 -23.22
N ILE A 489 21.15 -9.43 -23.24
CA ILE A 489 19.76 -9.44 -23.70
C ILE A 489 19.70 -8.63 -25.00
N ASN A 490 19.52 -9.35 -26.11
CA ASN A 490 19.49 -8.79 -27.47
C ASN A 490 18.07 -8.36 -27.90
N ASP A 491 17.03 -8.92 -27.27
CA ASP A 491 15.63 -8.69 -27.61
C ASP A 491 14.99 -7.63 -26.69
N GLY A 492 15.18 -6.35 -27.03
CA GLY A 492 14.34 -5.24 -26.53
C GLY A 492 14.05 -5.23 -25.02
N PHE A 493 12.93 -4.60 -24.62
CA PHE A 493 12.38 -4.79 -23.27
C PHE A 493 11.52 -6.06 -23.29
N PRO A 494 11.82 -7.11 -22.50
CA PRO A 494 11.12 -8.38 -22.62
C PRO A 494 9.62 -8.21 -22.32
N ALA A 495 8.74 -8.74 -23.19
CA ALA A 495 7.29 -8.62 -23.00
C ALA A 495 6.74 -9.54 -21.89
N SER A 496 7.43 -10.65 -21.59
CA SER A 496 6.97 -11.65 -20.61
C SER A 496 7.41 -11.31 -19.18
N THR A 497 6.48 -11.43 -18.23
CA THR A 497 6.74 -11.38 -16.78
C THR A 497 7.36 -12.67 -16.26
N ASP A 498 7.26 -13.75 -17.03
CA ASP A 498 7.83 -15.04 -16.69
C ASP A 498 9.36 -15.00 -16.90
N PRO A 499 10.16 -15.16 -15.83
CA PRO A 499 11.61 -15.23 -15.98
C PRO A 499 12.03 -16.34 -16.94
N THR A 500 11.31 -17.46 -17.03
CA THR A 500 11.65 -18.58 -17.93
C THR A 500 11.61 -18.21 -19.42
N ALA A 501 10.75 -17.26 -19.79
CA ALA A 501 10.58 -16.80 -21.16
C ALA A 501 11.69 -15.85 -21.64
N ILE A 502 12.57 -15.38 -20.75
CA ILE A 502 13.66 -14.45 -21.08
C ILE A 502 14.92 -15.25 -21.42
N THR A 503 15.32 -15.23 -22.69
CA THR A 503 16.55 -15.88 -23.15
C THR A 503 17.74 -14.93 -23.01
N THR A 504 18.70 -15.28 -22.16
CA THR A 504 19.98 -14.57 -22.06
C THR A 504 21.04 -15.29 -22.87
N THR A 505 21.85 -14.53 -23.60
CA THR A 505 23.07 -15.06 -24.21
C THR A 505 24.24 -14.94 -23.22
N PRO A 506 25.20 -15.89 -23.22
CA PRO A 506 26.38 -15.80 -22.35
C PRO A 506 27.13 -14.48 -22.55
N LEU A 507 27.82 -13.96 -21.56
CA LEU A 507 28.69 -12.78 -21.76
C LEU A 507 30.01 -13.23 -22.42
N PRO A 508 30.34 -12.82 -23.67
CA PRO A 508 31.44 -13.42 -24.43
C PRO A 508 32.82 -12.88 -24.05
N VAL A 509 33.52 -13.45 -23.08
CA VAL A 509 34.84 -12.98 -22.60
C VAL A 509 35.93 -12.97 -23.68
N LEU A 510 35.99 -14.03 -24.48
CA LEU A 510 36.96 -14.22 -25.55
C LEU A 510 36.23 -14.57 -26.85
N ASP A 511 36.42 -13.75 -27.86
CA ASP A 511 35.95 -13.98 -29.22
C ASP A 511 37.14 -14.44 -30.09
N ILE A 512 37.05 -15.68 -30.60
CA ILE A 512 38.02 -16.23 -31.55
C ILE A 512 37.46 -16.00 -32.95
N GLY A 513 37.82 -14.86 -33.52
CA GLY A 513 37.41 -14.48 -34.86
C GLY A 513 38.24 -15.19 -35.92
N THR A 514 37.68 -15.31 -37.12
CA THR A 514 38.40 -15.88 -38.27
C THR A 514 38.45 -14.86 -39.39
N GLN A 515 39.61 -14.75 -40.03
CA GLN A 515 39.85 -13.92 -41.20
C GLN A 515 40.48 -14.79 -42.28
N THR A 516 40.06 -14.65 -43.53
CA THR A 516 40.77 -15.30 -44.64
C THR A 516 41.76 -14.32 -45.24
N CYS A 517 43.04 -14.63 -45.12
CA CYS A 517 44.15 -13.81 -45.60
C CYS A 517 44.90 -14.52 -46.72
N GLN A 518 45.32 -13.79 -47.75
CA GLN A 518 46.25 -14.30 -48.76
C GLN A 518 47.69 -13.97 -48.32
N LYS A 519 48.60 -14.95 -48.31
CA LYS A 519 50.01 -14.74 -47.95
C LYS A 519 50.88 -14.85 -49.20
N ILE A 520 51.45 -13.76 -49.71
CA ILE A 520 52.32 -13.80 -50.90
C ILE A 520 53.78 -13.81 -50.43
N LEU A 521 54.55 -14.84 -50.79
CA LEU A 521 55.99 -14.93 -50.49
C LEU A 521 56.35 -14.71 -49.01
N GLY A 522 55.55 -15.26 -48.09
CA GLY A 522 55.79 -15.14 -46.65
C GLY A 522 55.32 -13.82 -46.00
N LEU A 523 54.88 -12.82 -46.77
CA LEU A 523 54.23 -11.60 -46.23
C LEU A 523 52.71 -11.76 -46.21
N LEU A 524 52.07 -11.33 -45.11
CA LEU A 524 50.61 -11.22 -45.00
C LEU A 524 50.10 -10.17 -45.99
N GLY A 525 49.34 -10.59 -46.99
CA GLY A 525 48.65 -9.74 -47.96
C GLY A 525 47.25 -9.32 -47.48
N ASN A 526 46.33 -9.10 -48.41
CA ASN A 526 44.97 -8.63 -48.09
C ASN A 526 44.16 -9.70 -47.32
N CYS A 527 43.54 -9.28 -46.21
CA CYS A 527 42.62 -10.09 -45.40
C CYS A 527 41.17 -9.66 -45.61
N THR A 528 40.25 -10.62 -45.61
CA THR A 528 38.81 -10.33 -45.57
C THR A 528 38.41 -9.76 -44.21
N ALA A 529 37.24 -9.09 -44.16
CA ALA A 529 36.65 -8.64 -42.90
C ALA A 529 36.54 -9.80 -41.89
N ARG A 530 36.89 -9.50 -40.63
CA ARG A 530 36.83 -10.44 -39.51
C ARG A 530 35.41 -10.94 -39.30
N THR A 531 35.24 -12.26 -39.27
CA THR A 531 33.99 -12.90 -38.83
C THR A 531 34.06 -13.13 -37.33
N PRO A 532 33.23 -12.45 -36.51
CA PRO A 532 33.18 -12.67 -35.06
C PRO A 532 32.73 -14.10 -34.74
N PHE A 533 33.33 -14.71 -33.71
CA PHE A 533 33.08 -16.08 -33.24
C PHE A 533 33.20 -17.18 -34.31
N GLY A 534 33.88 -16.92 -35.42
CA GLY A 534 34.07 -17.89 -36.50
C GLY A 534 34.84 -19.15 -36.05
N GLY A 535 35.73 -19.01 -35.07
CA GLY A 535 36.47 -20.10 -34.42
C GLY A 535 35.88 -20.56 -33.09
N GLY A 536 34.71 -20.00 -32.70
CA GLY A 536 34.12 -20.16 -31.38
C GLY A 536 34.61 -19.10 -30.40
N GLY A 537 34.47 -19.37 -29.10
CA GLY A 537 34.88 -18.44 -28.06
C GLY A 537 34.58 -18.95 -26.66
N ILE A 538 34.91 -18.13 -25.65
CA ILE A 538 34.62 -18.41 -24.25
C ILE A 538 33.70 -17.32 -23.72
N GLY A 539 32.62 -17.73 -23.07
CA GLY A 539 31.66 -16.83 -22.43
C GLY A 539 31.38 -17.20 -20.98
N LEU A 540 30.82 -16.27 -20.25
CA LEU A 540 30.28 -16.51 -18.91
C LEU A 540 28.78 -16.69 -19.03
N THR A 541 28.30 -17.82 -18.55
CA THR A 541 26.91 -17.97 -18.16
C THR A 541 26.85 -17.82 -16.66
N PHE A 542 26.14 -16.81 -16.19
CA PHE A 542 25.69 -16.82 -14.80
C PHE A 542 24.72 -17.99 -14.68
N ASP A 543 24.79 -18.79 -13.61
CA ASP A 543 23.82 -19.86 -13.41
C ASP A 543 22.44 -19.23 -13.47
N THR A 544 21.76 -19.49 -14.58
CA THR A 544 20.54 -18.76 -14.87
C THR A 544 19.58 -19.18 -13.79
N VAL A 545 18.96 -18.19 -13.15
CA VAL A 545 17.85 -18.30 -12.22
C VAL A 545 16.59 -18.80 -12.96
N SER A 546 16.76 -19.78 -13.85
CA SER A 546 15.81 -20.23 -14.86
C SER A 546 14.61 -20.96 -14.28
N GLN A 547 14.51 -21.16 -12.97
CA GLN A 547 13.44 -21.95 -12.37
C GLN A 547 13.03 -21.53 -10.94
N SER A 548 13.78 -20.68 -10.21
CA SER A 548 13.47 -20.44 -8.79
C SER A 548 13.64 -18.97 -8.40
N PRO A 549 12.69 -18.38 -7.67
CA PRO A 549 12.88 -17.04 -7.13
C PRO A 549 14.14 -16.97 -6.24
N LEU A 550 14.81 -15.81 -6.21
CA LEU A 550 16.00 -15.60 -5.39
C LEU A 550 15.60 -15.39 -3.94
N GLY A 551 15.90 -16.38 -3.08
CA GLY A 551 15.63 -16.36 -1.64
C GLY A 551 14.42 -17.19 -1.22
N SER A 552 14.07 -17.10 0.07
CA SER A 552 12.85 -17.67 0.65
C SER A 552 11.84 -16.56 0.94
N SER A 553 10.56 -16.72 0.57
CA SER A 553 9.55 -15.71 0.86
C SER A 553 9.47 -15.51 2.38
N THR A 554 9.58 -14.26 2.81
CA THR A 554 9.56 -13.92 4.23
C THR A 554 8.12 -13.63 4.63
N VAL A 555 7.59 -14.44 5.54
CA VAL A 555 6.27 -14.23 6.13
C VAL A 555 6.47 -13.81 7.59
N VAL A 556 6.11 -12.58 7.92
CA VAL A 556 6.26 -12.02 9.27
C VAL A 556 4.89 -11.66 9.83
N SER A 557 4.58 -12.18 11.02
CA SER A 557 3.40 -11.78 11.78
C SER A 557 3.81 -10.83 12.89
N THR A 558 3.30 -9.61 12.86
CA THR A 558 3.59 -8.54 13.81
C THR A 558 2.33 -8.17 14.58
N ILE A 559 2.46 -7.94 15.89
CA ILE A 559 1.36 -7.46 16.73
C ILE A 559 1.70 -6.04 17.18
N PHE A 560 0.86 -5.08 16.79
CA PHE A 560 0.90 -3.73 17.34
C PHE A 560 0.08 -3.70 18.63
N SER A 561 0.58 -3.01 19.65
CA SER A 561 -0.09 -2.83 20.92
C SER A 561 0.15 -1.42 21.48
N SER A 562 -0.76 -0.92 22.31
CA SER A 562 -0.54 0.33 23.04
C SER A 562 0.75 0.29 23.87
N PRO A 563 1.56 1.36 23.90
CA PRO A 563 1.33 2.70 23.33
C PRO A 563 1.71 2.86 21.86
N ASN A 564 2.36 1.85 21.25
CA ASN A 564 2.85 1.86 19.86
C ASN A 564 1.74 1.56 18.83
N LEU A 565 0.49 1.86 19.17
CA LEU A 565 -0.68 1.76 18.30
C LEU A 565 -1.51 3.05 18.45
N PRO A 566 -1.14 4.12 17.73
CA PRO A 566 -1.83 5.40 17.82
C PRO A 566 -3.29 5.35 17.33
N GLU A 567 -4.08 6.34 17.71
CA GLU A 567 -5.41 6.58 17.13
C GLU A 567 -5.29 7.05 15.68
N ILE A 568 -6.34 6.89 14.85
CA ILE A 568 -6.27 7.21 13.42
C ILE A 568 -5.92 8.69 13.14
N ASN A 569 -6.31 9.59 14.05
CA ASN A 569 -6.08 11.03 13.94
C ASN A 569 -4.64 11.44 14.29
N SER A 570 -3.76 10.48 14.55
CA SER A 570 -2.37 10.71 14.93
C SER A 570 -1.42 9.99 13.99
N ALA A 571 -0.18 10.46 13.91
CA ALA A 571 0.83 9.87 13.02
C ALA A 571 0.96 8.34 13.28
N PRO A 572 1.03 7.51 12.22
CA PRO A 572 1.19 6.07 12.40
C PRO A 572 2.50 5.74 13.10
N TYR A 573 2.48 4.71 13.95
CA TYR A 573 3.72 4.10 14.42
C TYR A 573 4.19 3.10 13.38
N PHE A 574 5.38 3.32 12.83
CA PHE A 574 5.96 2.46 11.80
C PHE A 574 6.92 1.45 12.42
N LEU A 575 6.69 0.17 12.12
CA LEU A 575 7.69 -0.87 12.30
C LEU A 575 8.61 -0.86 11.09
N THR A 576 9.90 -0.63 11.33
CA THR A 576 10.90 -0.53 10.28
C THR A 576 11.48 -1.90 9.93
N GLY A 577 11.67 -2.18 8.63
CA GLY A 577 12.41 -3.36 8.18
C GLY A 577 11.71 -4.69 8.42
N VAL A 578 10.37 -4.72 8.37
CA VAL A 578 9.55 -5.90 8.72
C VAL A 578 9.88 -7.13 7.86
N ALA A 579 10.48 -6.99 6.67
CA ALA A 579 10.81 -8.13 5.81
C ALA A 579 12.11 -8.00 5.00
N ASN A 580 13.23 -7.52 5.55
CA ASN A 580 14.41 -7.04 4.78
C ASN A 580 15.26 -8.11 4.06
N THR A 581 15.33 -8.09 2.71
CA THR A 581 16.30 -8.82 1.90
C THR A 581 16.91 -7.94 0.82
N LYS A 582 18.07 -7.32 1.13
CA LYS A 582 18.79 -6.47 0.16
C LYS A 582 18.97 -7.18 -1.20
N PRO A 583 18.61 -6.55 -2.33
CA PRO A 583 18.77 -7.18 -3.64
C PRO A 583 20.21 -7.61 -3.91
N SER A 584 21.21 -6.81 -3.55
CA SER A 584 22.62 -7.16 -3.70
C SER A 584 23.01 -8.47 -3.02
N THR A 585 22.43 -8.84 -1.88
CA THR A 585 22.77 -10.11 -1.20
C THR A 585 22.23 -11.31 -1.98
N LEU A 586 21.05 -11.17 -2.58
CA LEU A 586 20.45 -12.17 -3.46
C LEU A 586 21.21 -12.29 -4.79
N LEU A 587 21.61 -11.16 -5.36
CA LEU A 587 22.40 -11.14 -6.59
C LEU A 587 23.84 -11.63 -6.36
N ASN A 588 24.44 -11.40 -5.19
CA ASN A 588 25.79 -11.90 -4.88
C ASN A 588 25.84 -13.44 -4.99
N GLY A 589 24.84 -14.15 -4.45
CA GLY A 589 24.73 -15.60 -4.63
C GLY A 589 24.60 -16.05 -6.09
N THR A 590 24.00 -15.23 -6.95
CA THR A 590 23.90 -15.49 -8.41
C THR A 590 25.25 -15.26 -9.10
N VAL A 591 26.01 -14.27 -8.62
CA VAL A 591 27.28 -13.83 -9.19
C VAL A 591 28.43 -14.74 -8.77
N SER A 592 28.40 -15.29 -7.56
CA SER A 592 29.34 -16.34 -7.14
C SER A 592 29.10 -17.71 -7.83
N GLY A 593 28.00 -17.87 -8.56
CA GLY A 593 27.64 -19.09 -9.31
C GLY A 593 28.03 -19.08 -10.80
N VAL A 594 28.98 -18.25 -11.21
CA VAL A 594 29.40 -18.11 -12.62
C VAL A 594 29.94 -19.42 -13.18
N LYS A 595 29.42 -19.82 -14.34
CA LYS A 595 29.90 -20.97 -15.13
C LYS A 595 30.54 -20.48 -16.41
N VAL A 596 31.70 -21.04 -16.76
CA VAL A 596 32.34 -20.79 -18.06
C VAL A 596 31.69 -21.67 -19.11
N ASN A 597 31.13 -21.05 -20.16
CA ASN A 597 30.50 -21.75 -21.28
C ASN A 597 31.25 -21.46 -22.58
N VAL A 598 31.30 -22.45 -23.48
CA VAL A 598 32.02 -22.34 -24.75
C VAL A 598 31.05 -21.93 -25.85
N TYR A 599 31.36 -20.82 -26.53
CA TYR A 599 30.70 -20.41 -27.75
C TYR A 599 31.07 -21.37 -28.88
N LYS A 600 30.08 -22.10 -29.39
CA LYS A 600 30.29 -22.99 -30.52
C LYS A 600 30.51 -22.16 -31.80
N PRO A 601 31.46 -22.53 -32.67
CA PRO A 601 31.64 -21.86 -33.95
C PRO A 601 30.38 -22.01 -34.82
N ALA A 602 30.06 -20.96 -35.59
CA ALA A 602 28.89 -20.95 -36.50
C ALA A 602 28.97 -22.04 -37.59
N THR A 603 30.18 -22.52 -37.90
CA THR A 603 30.46 -23.63 -38.81
C THR A 603 31.33 -24.65 -38.09
N SER A 604 31.00 -25.94 -38.16
CA SER A 604 31.81 -27.01 -37.54
C SER A 604 33.24 -26.97 -38.10
N ASN A 605 34.19 -26.55 -37.28
CA ASN A 605 35.60 -26.52 -37.63
C ASN A 605 36.42 -27.24 -36.55
N VAL A 606 37.56 -27.80 -36.97
CA VAL A 606 38.43 -28.61 -36.10
C VAL A 606 38.88 -27.82 -34.87
N LEU A 607 39.02 -26.50 -34.97
CA LEU A 607 39.39 -25.61 -33.87
C LEU A 607 38.35 -25.61 -32.74
N GLY A 608 37.06 -25.58 -33.07
CA GLY A 608 35.98 -25.63 -32.08
C GLY A 608 36.01 -26.90 -31.22
N ASN A 609 36.37 -28.05 -31.81
CA ASN A 609 36.46 -29.33 -31.09
C ASN A 609 37.70 -29.44 -30.19
N VAL A 610 38.81 -28.76 -30.55
CA VAL A 610 40.04 -28.75 -29.74
C VAL A 610 39.88 -27.88 -28.51
N ILE A 611 39.22 -26.71 -28.65
CA ILE A 611 38.97 -25.79 -27.53
C ILE A 611 38.05 -26.42 -26.47
N THR A 612 37.11 -27.27 -26.87
CA THR A 612 36.27 -28.04 -25.92
C THR A 612 37.04 -29.12 -25.16
N GLY A 613 38.25 -29.51 -25.61
CA GLY A 613 39.05 -30.60 -25.01
C GLY A 613 40.07 -30.15 -23.96
N THR A 614 40.40 -28.86 -23.86
CA THR A 614 41.45 -28.35 -22.95
C THR A 614 40.90 -27.93 -21.59
N ALA A 615 40.58 -28.90 -20.73
CA ALA A 615 40.03 -28.65 -19.39
C ALA A 615 40.92 -27.78 -18.46
N VAL A 616 42.25 -27.82 -18.64
CA VAL A 616 43.22 -27.09 -17.79
C VAL A 616 43.21 -25.58 -18.05
N THR A 617 43.04 -25.15 -19.31
CA THR A 617 42.99 -23.72 -19.67
C THR A 617 41.69 -23.07 -19.24
N LEU A 618 40.58 -23.83 -19.18
CA LEU A 618 39.34 -23.34 -18.61
C LEU A 618 39.50 -23.02 -17.12
N ASN A 619 40.17 -23.88 -16.34
CA ASN A 619 40.31 -23.69 -14.90
C ASN A 619 41.09 -22.42 -14.51
N SER A 620 42.22 -22.13 -15.18
CA SER A 620 42.98 -20.89 -14.92
C SER A 620 42.23 -19.62 -15.33
N LEU A 621 41.42 -19.70 -16.40
CA LEU A 621 40.56 -18.60 -16.81
C LEU A 621 39.45 -18.38 -15.78
N THR A 622 38.82 -19.45 -15.29
CA THR A 622 37.79 -19.41 -14.24
C THR A 622 38.30 -18.69 -13.00
N VAL A 623 39.49 -19.03 -12.49
CA VAL A 623 40.05 -18.37 -11.28
C VAL A 623 40.32 -16.87 -11.50
N ALA A 624 40.83 -16.48 -12.67
CA ALA A 624 41.05 -15.07 -12.99
C ALA A 624 39.74 -14.29 -13.18
N LEU A 625 38.72 -14.97 -13.70
CA LEU A 625 37.37 -14.45 -13.86
C LEU A 625 36.67 -14.29 -12.51
N ASP A 626 36.78 -15.26 -11.62
CA ASP A 626 36.22 -15.20 -10.26
C ASP A 626 36.73 -13.96 -9.51
N ALA A 627 38.04 -13.69 -9.59
CA ALA A 627 38.63 -12.49 -8.97
C ALA A 627 38.09 -11.16 -9.55
N ILE A 628 37.74 -11.11 -10.84
CA ILE A 628 37.16 -9.92 -11.48
C ILE A 628 35.68 -9.79 -11.11
N VAL A 629 34.96 -10.91 -11.09
CA VAL A 629 33.56 -10.99 -10.71
C VAL A 629 33.38 -10.52 -9.26
N ASP A 630 34.18 -11.03 -8.32
CA ASP A 630 34.09 -10.67 -6.91
C ASP A 630 34.47 -9.20 -6.63
N ASN A 631 35.55 -8.69 -7.24
CA ASN A 631 36.02 -7.33 -6.95
C ASN A 631 35.24 -6.23 -7.67
N THR A 632 34.64 -6.54 -8.82
CA THR A 632 34.06 -5.51 -9.70
C THR A 632 32.56 -5.66 -9.86
N LEU A 633 32.06 -6.86 -10.13
CA LEU A 633 30.62 -7.07 -10.33
C LEU A 633 29.87 -7.00 -9.01
N THR A 634 30.39 -7.62 -7.95
CA THR A 634 29.76 -7.54 -6.61
C THR A 634 29.73 -6.12 -6.07
N ASN A 635 30.83 -5.36 -6.21
CA ASN A 635 30.89 -3.96 -5.78
C ASN A 635 29.98 -3.04 -6.62
N LEU A 636 29.86 -3.31 -7.92
CA LEU A 636 28.92 -2.61 -8.80
C LEU A 636 27.46 -2.88 -8.40
N LEU A 637 27.12 -4.13 -8.09
CA LEU A 637 25.79 -4.51 -7.63
C LEU A 637 25.44 -3.81 -6.31
N THR A 638 26.34 -3.78 -5.34
CA THR A 638 26.07 -3.06 -4.07
C THR A 638 26.00 -1.55 -4.25
N THR A 639 26.78 -0.96 -5.15
CA THR A 639 26.90 0.51 -5.28
C THR A 639 25.87 1.11 -6.24
N VAL A 640 25.40 0.35 -7.23
CA VAL A 640 24.46 0.83 -8.26
C VAL A 640 23.07 0.22 -8.06
N VAL A 641 23.01 -1.09 -7.84
CA VAL A 641 21.75 -1.82 -7.88
C VAL A 641 20.94 -1.60 -6.61
N ASP A 642 21.57 -1.61 -5.42
CA ASP A 642 20.85 -1.31 -4.17
C ASP A 642 20.27 0.13 -4.14
N PRO A 643 21.03 1.21 -4.43
CA PRO A 643 20.46 2.56 -4.47
C PRO A 643 19.41 2.76 -5.56
N LEU A 644 19.53 2.06 -6.70
CA LEU A 644 18.51 2.06 -7.75
C LEU A 644 17.19 1.50 -7.21
N PHE A 645 17.24 0.34 -6.53
CA PHE A 645 16.05 -0.27 -5.95
C PHE A 645 15.45 0.55 -4.82
N GLU A 646 16.29 1.10 -3.94
CA GLU A 646 15.82 2.03 -2.91
C GLU A 646 15.12 3.23 -3.55
N SER A 647 15.71 3.85 -4.58
CA SER A 647 15.14 5.03 -5.25
C SER A 647 13.79 4.78 -5.94
N LEU A 648 13.53 3.54 -6.35
CA LEU A 648 12.26 3.12 -6.93
C LEU A 648 11.15 2.96 -5.88
N GLY A 649 11.48 3.15 -4.59
CA GLY A 649 10.60 2.78 -3.48
C GLY A 649 10.48 1.26 -3.31
N LEU A 650 11.27 0.51 -4.06
CA LEU A 650 11.29 -0.95 -4.10
C LEU A 650 12.45 -1.46 -3.25
N ASN A 651 12.45 -1.11 -1.96
CA ASN A 651 13.27 -1.90 -1.07
C ASN A 651 12.60 -3.27 -0.99
N LEU A 652 13.21 -4.28 -1.61
CA LEU A 652 12.84 -5.68 -1.41
C LEU A 652 13.11 -5.98 0.07
N GLY A 653 12.10 -5.71 0.87
CA GLY A 653 12.05 -6.08 2.26
C GLY A 653 12.23 -5.00 3.33
N ALA A 654 12.81 -3.83 3.06
CA ALA A 654 12.70 -2.72 4.03
C ALA A 654 11.41 -1.93 3.77
N THR A 655 10.27 -2.61 3.91
CA THR A 655 8.96 -1.96 3.93
C THR A 655 8.62 -1.60 5.37
N ASP A 656 8.37 -0.32 5.60
CA ASP A 656 7.85 0.14 6.87
C ASP A 656 6.35 -0.08 6.88
N VAL A 657 5.86 -0.82 7.86
CA VAL A 657 4.42 -1.03 8.07
C VAL A 657 3.97 -0.14 9.20
N GLY A 658 3.05 0.78 8.89
CA GLY A 658 2.43 1.67 9.86
C GLY A 658 1.00 1.24 10.15
N ALA A 659 0.61 1.28 11.41
CA ALA A 659 -0.75 0.97 11.82
C ALA A 659 -1.30 2.01 12.80
N ASN A 660 -2.57 2.33 12.62
CA ASN A 660 -3.40 3.04 13.58
C ASN A 660 -4.66 2.23 13.82
N LEU A 661 -5.11 2.19 15.07
CA LEU A 661 -6.37 1.57 15.44
C LEU A 661 -7.08 2.49 16.41
N SER A 662 -8.35 2.75 16.14
CA SER A 662 -9.21 3.52 17.03
C SER A 662 -10.44 2.70 17.34
N CYS A 663 -10.68 2.47 18.63
CA CYS A 663 -11.83 1.70 19.05
C CYS A 663 -13.08 2.59 19.13
N ASN A 664 -12.93 3.90 19.40
CA ASN A 664 -14.05 4.84 19.58
C ASN A 664 -13.84 6.15 18.79
N ILE A 665 -13.84 6.09 17.46
CA ILE A 665 -13.72 7.29 16.59
C ILE A 665 -15.02 8.09 16.45
N GLY A 666 -16.16 7.48 16.81
CA GLY A 666 -17.48 8.10 16.75
C GLY A 666 -18.14 8.19 18.13
N GLN A 667 -19.25 8.93 18.18
CA GLN A 667 -20.14 8.89 19.34
C GLN A 667 -21.01 7.63 19.29
N ALA A 668 -21.31 7.07 20.46
CA ALA A 668 -22.40 6.10 20.55
C ALA A 668 -23.69 6.73 20.03
N LYS A 669 -24.51 5.94 19.37
CA LYS A 669 -25.78 6.41 18.78
C LYS A 669 -26.93 5.60 19.35
N LEU A 670 -28.03 6.28 19.67
CA LEU A 670 -29.30 5.64 19.96
C LEU A 670 -29.82 5.01 18.67
N ILE A 671 -30.31 3.78 18.78
CA ILE A 671 -30.66 2.93 17.64
C ILE A 671 -32.08 2.36 17.77
N ILE A 672 -32.62 2.35 19.00
CA ILE A 672 -33.99 2.04 19.42
C ILE A 672 -34.25 2.88 20.67
#